data_AF-A0A920DV98-F1
#
_entry.id   AF-A0A920DV98-F1
#
_cell.length_a   1.000
_cell.length_b   1.000
_cell.length_c   1.000
_cell.angle_alpha   90.00
_cell.angle_beta   90.00
_cell.angle_gamma   90.00
#
_symmetry.space_group_name_H-M   'P 1'
#
loop_
_entity.id
_entity.type
_entity.pdbx_description
1 polymer ?
#
loop_
_entity_poly.entity_id
_entity_poly.type
_entity_poly.pdbx_seq_one_letter_code
_entity_poly.pdbx_strand_id
1 'polypeptide(L)'
;MPETRFSSLFRQMILPNIFIFLVLLFSAGSIHAAPKFLKPLLDFEVEESVSAIAFTADEALVVVALAKDDGSLLELREVTSGKLIQRFHSPDNPSEELEFDFRQRLLALSGKKRIELWNLEEIETKTTPSEISRYRIWQQETKTSGEMKFSLKSAKLRWIEGKELKEIPIKPPFIESKVWTGTEGSGELDNFEFDPDEKILALTEKGNTQIRILQPWQNQIRPSLDYHHFPVADMFFPDKDQIISLDREQNLAWGEITSRRKGSPARNDADSFGGEAKKLFQIYKDQVLLYTTANPDRAMILDRNGKLYQSLSLSSPGAVAVSPTGRYIMTADENNRVELYQSVLHQSPEDYLEKLRLYGAEETARRFQNQLSDIPASSKAFDWNNENKTLKILEESLKVAESTEQWSEAEGLAQEILILDPKNRLAEATLKRLKDNKDELILEKGSMLLEEKQYAEAIALFKKISQESPLHPEARNLIASADREVQIALSLKNAEEQLRVGNWEGASIILKQILEYDAENPDARQLLDEAESNHFWSRMENVFYLLMALIAASATVWWLYQKREQLGSMFSNNNDEPLNLKTFPNVNLKGDADIPPNPDEKRFVETLAKTSEFLSLAKKRDFSGEHATRLMDFETEIKIISSKALEPDADFKRLNTQLMVLMQTLRGLKFKGRPQQRKAKTENRKNEQQKENFYQLLGVKPSLPKVKSKSLPSENQGISS
;
A
#
# COMPACT_ATOMS: atom_id res chain seq x y z
N MET A 1 30.77 -72.42 -29.90
CA MET A 1 30.19 -71.29 -29.15
C MET A 1 30.82 -71.25 -27.78
N PRO A 2 31.50 -70.14 -27.44
CA PRO A 2 31.18 -69.47 -26.19
C PRO A 2 31.09 -67.95 -26.41
N GLU A 3 29.88 -67.40 -26.29
CA GLU A 3 29.67 -65.99 -25.96
C GLU A 3 29.85 -65.81 -24.44
N THR A 4 30.00 -64.55 -24.02
CA THR A 4 29.95 -64.04 -22.62
C THR A 4 31.28 -63.91 -21.86
N ARG A 5 32.23 -63.12 -22.38
CA ARG A 5 33.12 -62.30 -21.52
C ARG A 5 33.39 -60.87 -22.00
N PHE A 6 32.93 -60.48 -23.20
CA PHE A 6 33.21 -59.15 -23.75
C PHE A 6 32.14 -58.08 -23.42
N SER A 7 30.94 -58.46 -22.97
CA SER A 7 29.83 -57.52 -22.75
C SER A 7 29.75 -56.93 -21.34
N SER A 8 30.45 -57.48 -20.34
CA SER A 8 30.38 -56.95 -18.96
C SER A 8 31.41 -55.84 -18.70
N LEU A 9 32.59 -55.91 -19.32
CA LEU A 9 33.65 -54.89 -19.14
C LEU A 9 33.31 -53.58 -19.87
N PHE A 10 32.66 -53.65 -21.04
CA PHE A 10 32.19 -52.46 -21.76
C PHE A 10 31.06 -51.72 -21.02
N ARG A 11 30.25 -52.42 -20.21
CA ARG A 11 29.19 -51.79 -19.40
C ARG A 11 29.71 -51.09 -18.14
N GLN A 12 30.83 -51.53 -17.57
CA GLN A 12 31.38 -50.96 -16.34
C GLN A 12 32.26 -49.72 -16.56
N MET A 13 32.85 -49.53 -17.75
CA MET A 13 33.62 -48.31 -18.05
C MET A 13 32.79 -47.19 -18.69
N ILE A 14 31.67 -47.51 -19.34
CA ILE A 14 30.88 -46.53 -20.08
C ILE A 14 29.82 -45.85 -19.20
N LEU A 15 29.19 -46.57 -18.26
CA LEU A 15 28.19 -45.96 -17.38
C LEU A 15 28.71 -44.86 -16.45
N PRO A 16 29.84 -45.02 -15.72
CA PRO A 16 30.33 -43.94 -14.87
C PRO A 16 30.82 -42.75 -15.69
N ASN A 17 31.39 -42.97 -16.88
CA ASN A 17 31.82 -41.89 -17.77
C ASN A 17 30.65 -41.16 -18.42
N ILE A 18 29.57 -41.86 -18.80
CA ILE A 18 28.32 -41.22 -19.26
C ILE A 18 27.66 -40.47 -18.11
N PHE A 19 27.70 -40.97 -16.88
CA PHE A 19 27.15 -40.29 -15.70
C PHE A 19 27.97 -39.05 -15.35
N ILE A 20 29.30 -39.09 -15.44
CA ILE A 20 30.18 -37.93 -15.28
C ILE A 20 29.96 -36.92 -16.41
N PHE A 21 29.77 -37.37 -17.66
CA PHE A 21 29.45 -36.49 -18.78
C PHE A 21 28.04 -35.88 -18.65
N LEU A 22 27.06 -36.62 -18.13
CA LEU A 22 25.72 -36.12 -17.82
C LEU A 22 25.74 -35.15 -16.64
N VAL A 23 26.52 -35.42 -15.59
CA VAL A 23 26.72 -34.47 -14.47
C VAL A 23 27.45 -33.22 -14.95
N LEU A 24 28.42 -33.34 -15.86
CA LEU A 24 29.08 -32.19 -16.51
C LEU A 24 28.15 -31.45 -17.49
N LEU A 25 27.23 -32.13 -18.18
CA LEU A 25 26.23 -31.51 -19.05
C LEU A 25 25.06 -30.89 -18.27
N PHE A 26 24.72 -31.44 -17.10
CA PHE A 26 23.74 -30.85 -16.16
C PHE A 26 24.34 -29.75 -15.30
N SER A 27 25.66 -29.75 -15.03
CA SER A 27 26.36 -28.59 -14.43
C SER A 27 26.77 -27.53 -15.47
N ALA A 28 26.84 -27.89 -16.76
CA ALA A 28 26.95 -26.96 -17.89
C ALA A 28 25.57 -26.56 -18.46
N GLY A 29 24.48 -26.98 -17.82
CA GLY A 29 23.13 -26.48 -18.06
C GLY A 29 23.06 -25.01 -17.69
N SER A 30 23.36 -24.14 -18.64
CA SER A 30 23.11 -22.70 -18.56
C SER A 30 23.78 -21.99 -17.38
N ILE A 31 25.11 -21.83 -17.42
CA ILE A 31 25.69 -20.55 -16.98
C ILE A 31 25.28 -19.49 -18.01
N HIS A 32 23.97 -19.23 -18.12
CA HIS A 32 23.55 -17.92 -18.57
C HIS A 32 23.95 -17.03 -17.41
N ALA A 33 25.04 -16.28 -17.56
CA ALA A 33 25.35 -15.21 -16.63
C ALA A 33 24.05 -14.42 -16.44
N ALA A 34 23.56 -14.33 -15.20
CA ALA A 34 22.36 -13.55 -14.91
C ALA A 34 22.54 -12.18 -15.58
N PRO A 35 21.52 -11.67 -16.30
CA PRO A 35 21.62 -10.37 -16.94
C PRO A 35 22.06 -9.36 -15.88
N LYS A 36 23.20 -8.69 -16.11
CA LYS A 36 23.74 -7.74 -15.13
C LYS A 36 22.82 -6.54 -15.09
N PHE A 37 22.21 -6.28 -13.94
CA PHE A 37 21.37 -5.11 -13.72
C PHE A 37 22.14 -3.80 -13.97
N LEU A 38 23.46 -3.82 -13.75
CA LEU A 38 24.35 -2.71 -14.03
C LEU A 38 25.22 -2.95 -15.25
N LYS A 39 25.29 -1.93 -16.10
CA LYS A 39 26.20 -1.86 -17.25
C LYS A 39 27.29 -0.83 -16.98
N PRO A 40 28.58 -1.21 -16.92
CA PRO A 40 29.66 -0.25 -16.72
C PRO A 40 29.74 0.71 -17.92
N LEU A 41 29.95 1.99 -17.64
CA LEU A 41 30.10 3.05 -18.64
C LEU A 41 31.50 3.65 -18.66
N LEU A 42 32.04 3.95 -17.48
CA LEU A 42 33.28 4.70 -17.28
C LEU A 42 33.91 4.24 -15.97
N ASP A 43 35.23 4.29 -15.92
CA ASP A 43 35.98 4.20 -14.68
C ASP A 43 37.18 5.17 -14.68
N PHE A 44 37.56 5.63 -13.49
CA PHE A 44 38.75 6.45 -13.28
C PHE A 44 39.28 6.25 -11.85
N GLU A 45 40.58 6.49 -11.68
CA GLU A 45 41.24 6.42 -10.37
C GLU A 45 41.27 7.81 -9.72
N VAL A 46 41.16 7.82 -8.39
CA VAL A 46 41.36 9.01 -7.56
C VAL A 46 42.51 8.78 -6.58
N GLU A 47 43.16 9.87 -6.16
CA GLU A 47 44.39 9.80 -5.35
C GLU A 47 44.13 9.34 -3.91
N GLU A 48 42.94 9.59 -3.39
CA GLU A 48 42.57 9.41 -1.99
C GLU A 48 41.25 8.63 -1.87
N SER A 49 40.97 8.11 -0.68
CA SER A 49 39.72 7.35 -0.43
C SER A 49 38.48 8.24 -0.57
N VAL A 50 37.47 7.71 -1.27
CA VAL A 50 36.19 8.40 -1.45
C VAL A 50 35.32 8.21 -0.21
N SER A 51 34.86 9.33 0.35
CA SER A 51 33.99 9.36 1.53
C SER A 51 32.52 9.58 1.18
N ALA A 52 32.22 10.34 0.13
CA ALA A 52 30.85 10.65 -0.30
C ALA A 52 30.78 10.96 -1.80
N ILE A 53 29.64 10.69 -2.43
CA ILE A 53 29.37 11.02 -3.84
C ILE A 53 27.97 11.65 -3.93
N ALA A 54 27.78 12.66 -4.79
CA ALA A 54 26.45 13.20 -5.08
C ALA A 54 26.31 13.66 -6.54
N PHE A 55 25.19 13.33 -7.16
CA PHE A 55 24.81 13.80 -8.49
C PHE A 55 24.04 15.10 -8.43
N THR A 56 24.24 15.98 -9.40
CA THR A 56 23.33 17.10 -9.61
C THR A 56 21.95 16.61 -10.07
N ALA A 57 20.90 17.36 -9.76
CA ALA A 57 19.53 17.05 -10.15
C ALA A 57 19.34 16.97 -11.68
N ASP A 58 20.16 17.70 -12.46
CA ASP A 58 20.15 17.64 -13.92
C ASP A 58 20.99 16.50 -14.51
N GLU A 59 21.55 15.60 -13.67
CA GLU A 59 22.41 14.46 -14.05
C GLU A 59 23.66 14.82 -14.87
N ALA A 60 24.00 16.10 -14.93
CA ALA A 60 25.10 16.61 -15.72
C ALA A 60 26.45 16.40 -15.04
N LEU A 61 26.46 16.61 -13.73
CA LEU A 61 27.66 16.72 -12.93
C LEU A 61 27.57 15.81 -11.71
N VAL A 62 28.74 15.44 -11.21
CA VAL A 62 28.90 14.66 -9.98
C VAL A 62 30.00 15.29 -9.15
N VAL A 63 29.80 15.30 -7.83
CA VAL A 63 30.82 15.66 -6.86
C VAL A 63 31.29 14.40 -6.16
N VAL A 64 32.59 14.18 -6.18
CA VAL A 64 33.26 13.10 -5.45
C VAL A 64 34.04 13.74 -4.30
N ALA A 65 33.71 13.36 -3.07
CA ALA A 65 34.39 13.81 -1.86
C ALA A 65 35.51 12.83 -1.52
N LEU A 66 36.72 13.36 -1.42
CA LEU A 66 37.93 12.63 -1.09
C LEU A 66 38.37 12.98 0.33
N ALA A 67 38.63 11.96 1.14
CA ALA A 67 39.18 12.12 2.49
C ALA A 67 40.66 12.53 2.38
N LYS A 68 40.96 13.80 2.67
CA LYS A 68 42.32 14.34 2.56
C LYS A 68 42.73 15.04 3.85
N ASP A 69 43.81 14.56 4.45
CA ASP A 69 44.29 15.02 5.76
C ASP A 69 43.14 14.97 6.81
N ASP A 70 42.94 16.06 7.56
CA ASP A 70 41.81 16.24 8.48
C ASP A 70 40.58 16.90 7.81
N GLY A 71 40.56 17.02 6.48
CA GLY A 71 39.52 17.70 5.71
C GLY A 71 38.95 16.87 4.55
N SER A 72 38.31 17.58 3.62
CA SER A 72 37.77 16.98 2.39
C SER A 72 38.19 17.76 1.15
N LEU A 73 38.63 17.02 0.13
CA LEU A 73 38.81 17.55 -1.22
C LEU A 73 37.62 17.12 -2.08
N LEU A 74 36.83 18.09 -2.56
CA LEU A 74 35.69 17.84 -3.44
C LEU A 74 36.13 17.97 -4.89
N GLU A 75 35.90 16.95 -5.69
CA GLU A 75 36.14 16.98 -7.14
C GLU A 75 34.81 17.05 -7.87
N LEU A 76 34.54 18.15 -8.57
CA LEU A 76 33.42 18.26 -9.47
C LEU A 76 33.81 17.78 -10.86
N ARG A 77 33.07 16.79 -11.34
CA ARG A 77 33.32 16.09 -12.60
C ARG A 77 32.07 16.09 -13.47
N GLU A 78 32.28 16.01 -14.78
CA GLU A 78 31.20 15.73 -15.72
C GLU A 78 30.84 14.24 -15.66
N VAL A 79 29.55 13.90 -15.57
CA VAL A 79 29.09 12.51 -15.41
C VAL A 79 29.45 11.65 -16.63
N THR A 80 29.22 12.16 -17.84
CA THR A 80 29.37 11.38 -19.08
C THR A 80 30.81 11.07 -19.44
N SER A 81 31.76 11.96 -19.09
CA SER A 81 33.17 11.84 -19.48
C SER A 81 34.10 11.54 -18.31
N GLY A 82 33.66 11.72 -17.06
CA GLY A 82 34.50 11.67 -15.87
C GLY A 82 35.49 12.82 -15.75
N LYS A 83 35.46 13.78 -16.68
CA LYS A 83 36.43 14.88 -16.75
C LYS A 83 36.31 15.77 -15.52
N LEU A 84 37.44 16.01 -14.87
CA LEU A 84 37.54 16.99 -13.78
C LEU A 84 37.30 18.40 -14.30
N ILE A 85 36.30 19.07 -13.71
CA ILE A 85 35.95 20.46 -14.00
C ILE A 85 36.64 21.38 -12.99
N GLN A 86 36.49 21.08 -11.70
CA GLN A 86 36.99 21.93 -10.62
C GLN A 86 37.23 21.13 -9.34
N ARG A 87 38.13 21.62 -8.48
CA ARG A 87 38.34 21.11 -7.13
C ARG A 87 37.96 22.14 -6.08
N PHE A 88 37.39 21.71 -4.96
CA PHE A 88 37.06 22.54 -3.81
C PHE A 88 37.64 21.90 -2.56
N HIS A 89 38.00 22.71 -1.57
CA HIS A 89 38.59 22.21 -0.34
C HIS A 89 37.77 22.65 0.87
N SER A 90 37.39 21.68 1.70
CA SER A 90 36.76 21.89 3.00
C SER A 90 37.78 21.51 4.09
N PRO A 91 38.62 22.46 4.54
CA PRO A 91 39.70 22.16 5.49
C PRO A 91 39.14 21.76 6.86
N ASP A 92 39.78 20.84 7.57
CA ASP A 92 39.41 20.40 8.92
C ASP A 92 37.97 19.86 9.07
N ASN A 93 37.32 19.47 7.97
CA ASN A 93 35.98 18.89 7.95
C ASN A 93 35.90 17.67 7.02
N PRO A 94 36.16 16.47 7.55
CA PRO A 94 35.94 15.23 6.83
C PRO A 94 34.45 15.10 6.51
N SER A 95 34.13 14.89 5.24
CA SER A 95 32.79 14.79 4.70
C SER A 95 32.25 13.39 4.94
N GLU A 96 30.99 13.32 5.34
CA GLU A 96 30.26 12.07 5.55
C GLU A 96 29.11 11.93 4.58
N GLU A 97 28.49 13.05 4.21
CA GLU A 97 27.37 13.08 3.28
C GLU A 97 27.41 14.31 2.39
N LEU A 98 26.95 14.13 1.16
CA LEU A 98 26.77 15.18 0.17
C LEU A 98 25.35 15.07 -0.39
N GLU A 99 24.68 16.21 -0.57
CA GLU A 99 23.38 16.27 -1.22
C GLU A 99 23.29 17.49 -2.13
N PHE A 100 22.62 17.35 -3.27
CA PHE A 100 22.32 18.46 -4.16
C PHE A 100 20.87 18.90 -4.02
N ASP A 101 20.66 20.22 -4.06
CA ASP A 101 19.32 20.76 -4.18
C ASP A 101 18.66 20.36 -5.50
N PHE A 102 17.39 19.99 -5.42
CA PHE A 102 16.63 19.55 -6.59
C PHE A 102 16.40 20.66 -7.64
N ARG A 103 16.46 21.94 -7.26
CA ARG A 103 16.07 23.08 -8.12
C ARG A 103 17.23 23.82 -8.77
N GLN A 104 18.44 23.66 -8.25
CA GLN A 104 19.61 24.43 -8.66
C GLN A 104 20.87 23.66 -8.27
N ARG A 105 22.03 24.01 -8.83
CA ARG A 105 23.31 23.37 -8.48
C ARG A 105 23.83 23.94 -7.18
N LEU A 106 23.15 23.59 -6.09
CA LEU A 106 23.52 23.95 -4.73
C LEU A 106 23.87 22.66 -3.97
N LEU A 107 25.11 22.56 -3.52
CA LEU A 107 25.61 21.39 -2.80
C LEU A 107 25.59 21.68 -1.31
N ALA A 108 24.96 20.80 -0.53
CA ALA A 108 25.16 20.70 0.90
C ALA A 108 26.23 19.65 1.20
N LEU A 109 27.10 19.95 2.16
CA LEU A 109 28.10 19.02 2.69
C LEU A 109 27.90 18.88 4.19
N SER A 110 27.63 17.66 4.65
CA SER A 110 27.63 17.31 6.06
C SER A 110 28.98 16.67 6.38
N GLY A 111 29.72 17.30 7.29
CA GLY A 111 30.98 16.77 7.78
C GLY A 111 31.01 16.71 9.30
N LYS A 112 32.06 16.09 9.83
CA LYS A 112 32.17 15.80 11.27
C LYS A 112 32.12 17.01 12.20
N LYS A 113 32.48 18.20 11.69
CA LYS A 113 32.58 19.42 12.52
C LYS A 113 31.62 20.53 12.08
N ARG A 114 31.16 20.51 10.83
CA ARG A 114 30.29 21.55 10.28
C ARG A 114 29.53 21.09 9.07
N ILE A 115 28.41 21.76 8.85
CA ILE A 115 27.63 21.70 7.61
C ILE A 115 27.97 22.93 6.77
N GLU A 116 28.13 22.74 5.47
CA GLU A 116 28.44 23.80 4.51
C GLU A 116 27.47 23.81 3.35
N LEU A 117 27.22 25.00 2.80
CA LEU A 117 26.40 25.20 1.62
C LEU A 117 27.21 25.87 0.51
N TRP A 118 27.27 25.23 -0.65
CA TRP A 118 28.12 25.61 -1.78
C TRP A 118 27.27 25.90 -3.02
N ASN A 119 27.32 27.12 -3.52
CA ASN A 119 26.66 27.52 -4.77
C ASN A 119 27.56 27.16 -5.96
N LEU A 120 27.11 26.20 -6.76
CA LEU A 120 27.81 25.62 -7.92
C LEU A 120 27.08 25.95 -9.24
N GLU A 121 26.24 26.98 -9.25
CA GLU A 121 25.42 27.36 -10.41
C GLU A 121 26.26 27.94 -11.57
N GLU A 122 27.22 28.81 -11.25
CA GLU A 122 28.10 29.50 -12.20
C GLU A 122 29.56 29.17 -11.91
N ILE A 123 29.97 27.94 -12.22
CA ILE A 123 31.36 27.52 -12.03
C ILE A 123 32.19 28.02 -13.20
N GLU A 124 33.05 28.99 -12.90
CA GLU A 124 34.06 29.45 -13.83
C GLU A 124 35.24 28.45 -13.84
N THR A 125 35.50 27.86 -15.02
CA THR A 125 36.56 26.87 -15.27
C THR A 125 38.00 27.36 -15.00
N LYS A 126 38.17 28.63 -14.62
CA LYS A 126 39.48 29.25 -14.32
C LYS A 126 39.42 30.03 -13.01
N THR A 127 39.01 29.37 -11.93
CA THR A 127 39.00 29.99 -10.60
C THR A 127 40.29 29.70 -9.84
N THR A 128 40.88 30.75 -9.27
CA THR A 128 42.05 30.61 -8.39
C THR A 128 41.64 30.02 -7.03
N PRO A 129 42.52 29.31 -6.30
CA PRO A 129 42.19 28.75 -4.99
C PRO A 129 41.61 29.75 -3.97
N SER A 130 42.00 31.02 -4.06
CA SER A 130 41.47 32.13 -3.25
C SER A 130 40.02 32.51 -3.55
N GLU A 131 39.53 32.22 -4.75
CA GLU A 131 38.16 32.53 -5.20
C GLU A 131 37.18 31.40 -4.89
N ILE A 132 37.69 30.20 -4.60
CA ILE A 132 36.90 29.00 -4.30
C ILE A 132 36.03 29.19 -3.04
N SER A 133 36.55 29.92 -2.05
CA SER A 133 35.81 30.22 -0.81
C SER A 133 34.55 31.06 -1.05
N ARG A 134 34.45 31.77 -2.19
CA ARG A 134 33.27 32.56 -2.56
C ARG A 134 32.08 31.68 -2.95
N TYR A 135 32.33 30.44 -3.37
CA TYR A 135 31.27 29.48 -3.67
C TYR A 135 30.60 28.95 -2.40
N ARG A 136 31.30 28.94 -1.26
CA ARG A 136 30.70 28.59 0.03
C ARG A 136 29.90 29.78 0.56
N ILE A 137 28.57 29.70 0.42
CA ILE A 137 27.66 30.79 0.76
C ILE A 137 27.21 30.77 2.23
N TRP A 138 27.33 29.62 2.89
CA TRP A 138 26.95 29.45 4.29
C TRP A 138 27.71 28.28 4.94
N GLN A 139 27.91 28.36 6.26
CA GLN A 139 28.46 27.29 7.09
C GLN A 139 27.91 27.37 8.51
N GLN A 140 27.81 26.23 9.18
CA GLN A 140 27.40 26.12 10.58
C GLN A 140 28.20 25.02 11.28
N GLU A 141 28.82 25.37 12.41
CA GLU A 141 29.49 24.37 13.26
C GLU A 141 28.44 23.46 13.90
N THR A 142 28.73 22.15 13.89
CA THR A 142 27.87 21.11 14.45
C THR A 142 28.66 20.27 15.44
N LYS A 143 28.00 19.84 16.52
CA LYS A 143 28.62 18.97 17.54
C LYS A 143 28.58 17.50 17.16
N THR A 144 27.61 17.14 16.33
CA THR A 144 27.36 15.81 15.82
C THR A 144 27.28 15.89 14.32
N SER A 145 27.84 14.91 13.63
CA SER A 145 27.44 14.69 12.25
C SER A 145 25.97 14.31 12.25
N GLY A 146 25.19 15.00 11.42
CA GLY A 146 23.75 14.82 11.34
C GLY A 146 23.35 14.63 9.89
N GLU A 147 22.35 13.77 9.69
CA GLU A 147 21.62 13.66 8.43
C GLU A 147 21.18 15.06 7.99
N MET A 148 21.34 15.38 6.72
CA MET A 148 20.88 16.62 6.12
C MET A 148 20.07 16.31 4.86
N LYS A 149 19.01 17.07 4.61
CA LYS A 149 18.17 16.92 3.41
C LYS A 149 17.63 18.25 2.92
N PHE A 150 17.56 18.42 1.60
CA PHE A 150 16.88 19.57 1.01
C PHE A 150 15.37 19.37 0.99
N SER A 151 14.66 20.47 1.23
CA SER A 151 13.22 20.55 1.08
C SER A 151 12.83 20.58 -0.39
N LEU A 152 11.97 19.65 -0.82
CA LEU A 152 11.41 19.60 -2.17
C LEU A 152 10.54 20.83 -2.49
N LYS A 153 9.85 21.41 -1.49
CA LYS A 153 8.90 22.53 -1.70
C LYS A 153 9.36 23.89 -1.20
N SER A 154 9.97 23.96 -0.01
CA SER A 154 10.12 25.21 0.74
C SER A 154 11.43 25.97 0.53
N ALA A 155 12.33 25.50 -0.35
CA ALA A 155 13.64 26.11 -0.58
C ALA A 155 14.49 26.24 0.69
N LYS A 156 14.57 25.16 1.46
CA LYS A 156 15.30 25.08 2.73
C LYS A 156 16.21 23.85 2.77
N LEU A 157 17.32 23.97 3.47
CA LEU A 157 18.14 22.85 3.92
C LEU A 157 17.73 22.51 5.36
N ARG A 158 17.52 21.23 5.65
CA ARG A 158 17.17 20.73 6.99
C ARG A 158 18.26 19.80 7.49
N TRP A 159 18.53 19.80 8.79
CA TRP A 159 19.53 18.90 9.37
C TRP A 159 19.21 18.58 10.83
N ILE A 160 19.74 17.45 11.28
CA ILE A 160 19.68 17.01 12.67
C ILE A 160 20.81 17.65 13.48
N GLU A 161 20.48 18.19 14.65
CA GLU A 161 21.47 18.55 15.66
C GLU A 161 21.01 18.04 17.04
N GLY A 162 21.60 16.92 17.47
CA GLY A 162 21.21 16.24 18.71
C GLY A 162 19.75 15.80 18.68
N LYS A 163 18.88 16.47 19.44
CA LYS A 163 17.43 16.19 19.50
C LYS A 163 16.59 17.16 18.68
N GLU A 164 17.22 18.07 17.95
CA GLU A 164 16.52 19.11 17.21
C GLU A 164 16.60 18.83 15.72
N LEU A 165 15.50 19.05 15.01
CA LEU A 165 15.49 19.17 13.56
C LEU A 165 15.46 20.66 13.23
N LYS A 166 16.53 21.15 12.61
CA LYS A 166 16.72 22.55 12.25
C LYS A 166 16.55 22.73 10.75
N GLU A 167 16.21 23.95 10.35
CA GLU A 167 16.14 24.33 8.94
C GLU A 167 16.67 25.73 8.70
N ILE A 168 17.18 25.94 7.48
CA ILE A 168 17.66 27.23 7.01
C ILE A 168 17.24 27.46 5.56
N PRO A 169 16.83 28.69 5.18
CA PRO A 169 16.61 29.03 3.78
C PRO A 169 17.88 28.84 2.94
N ILE A 170 17.72 28.39 1.69
CA ILE A 170 18.86 28.22 0.77
C ILE A 170 19.32 29.52 0.10
N LYS A 171 18.66 30.64 0.39
CA LYS A 171 19.00 31.99 -0.06
C LYS A 171 19.00 32.97 1.11
N PRO A 172 19.84 34.02 1.08
CA PRO A 172 19.83 35.06 2.10
C PRO A 172 18.44 35.72 2.24
N PRO A 173 18.04 36.14 3.46
CA PRO A 173 18.79 36.04 4.71
C PRO A 173 18.77 34.62 5.31
N PHE A 174 19.95 34.17 5.75
CA PHE A 174 20.16 32.85 6.37
C PHE A 174 19.74 32.86 7.84
N ILE A 175 18.43 32.76 8.08
CA ILE A 175 17.85 32.75 9.42
C ILE A 175 17.48 31.31 9.78
N GLU A 176 18.17 30.75 10.76
CA GLU A 176 17.88 29.42 11.30
C GLU A 176 16.52 29.40 12.00
N SER A 177 15.76 28.32 11.78
CA SER A 177 14.54 28.01 12.51
C SER A 177 14.50 26.55 12.92
N LYS A 178 13.75 26.24 13.98
CA LYS A 178 13.58 24.87 14.48
C LYS A 178 12.27 24.30 13.96
N VAL A 179 12.35 23.16 13.29
CA VAL A 179 11.19 22.39 12.80
C VAL A 179 10.64 21.50 13.91
N TRP A 180 11.54 20.90 14.69
CA TRP A 180 11.18 20.04 15.82
C TRP A 180 12.23 20.13 16.92
N THR A 181 11.79 20.07 18.18
CA THR A 181 12.65 20.27 19.36
C THR A 181 12.59 19.12 20.37
N GLY A 182 11.94 18.01 20.02
CA GLY A 182 11.68 16.92 20.98
C GLY A 182 10.37 17.06 21.75
N THR A 183 9.87 15.93 22.22
CA THR A 183 8.91 15.82 23.32
C THR A 183 9.58 15.20 24.54
N GLU A 184 8.88 15.18 25.68
CA GLU A 184 9.36 14.45 26.86
C GLU A 184 9.61 12.98 26.51
N GLY A 185 10.80 12.47 26.86
CA GLY A 185 11.25 11.12 26.50
C GLY A 185 11.89 10.98 25.11
N SER A 186 11.98 12.04 24.29
CA SER A 186 12.67 11.96 22.99
C SER A 186 14.19 11.74 23.14
N GLY A 187 14.70 10.81 22.34
CA GLY A 187 16.13 10.51 22.18
C GLY A 187 16.86 11.51 21.30
N GLU A 188 18.15 11.24 21.05
CA GLU A 188 18.89 11.89 19.97
C GLU A 188 18.36 11.38 18.63
N LEU A 189 18.14 12.28 17.67
CA LEU A 189 17.67 11.90 16.34
C LEU A 189 18.79 11.20 15.56
N ASP A 190 18.43 10.22 14.75
CA ASP A 190 19.34 9.52 13.84
C ASP A 190 19.05 9.89 12.39
N ASN A 191 17.78 9.83 11.98
CA ASN A 191 17.36 10.11 10.61
C ASN A 191 15.99 10.81 10.56
N PHE A 192 15.70 11.51 9.47
CA PHE A 192 14.43 12.13 9.19
C PHE A 192 14.08 12.06 7.70
N GLU A 193 12.79 12.06 7.40
CA GLU A 193 12.30 12.15 6.04
C GLU A 193 10.97 12.91 6.00
N PHE A 194 10.77 13.76 4.99
CA PHE A 194 9.48 14.36 4.70
C PHE A 194 8.79 13.64 3.54
N ASP A 195 7.46 13.50 3.63
CA ASP A 195 6.69 13.06 2.47
C ASP A 195 6.83 14.07 1.30
N PRO A 196 6.55 13.66 0.05
CA PRO A 196 6.70 14.53 -1.11
C PRO A 196 5.85 15.82 -1.04
N ASP A 197 4.81 15.83 -0.20
CA ASP A 197 3.96 16.99 0.04
C ASP A 197 4.43 17.90 1.20
N GLU A 198 5.45 17.48 1.95
CA GLU A 198 5.98 18.06 3.19
C GLU A 198 4.93 18.28 4.29
N LYS A 199 3.91 17.43 4.36
CA LYS A 199 2.85 17.43 5.37
C LYS A 199 3.13 16.45 6.51
N ILE A 200 3.87 15.39 6.22
CA ILE A 200 4.21 14.31 7.13
C ILE A 200 5.74 14.28 7.28
N LEU A 201 6.19 14.18 8.52
CA LEU A 201 7.59 14.03 8.90
C LEU A 201 7.75 12.69 9.60
N ALA A 202 8.60 11.82 9.06
CA ALA A 202 9.09 10.62 9.73
C ALA A 202 10.40 10.94 10.45
N LEU A 203 10.54 10.50 11.71
CA LEU A 203 11.76 10.63 12.52
C LEU A 203 12.15 9.29 13.11
N THR A 204 13.45 9.05 13.19
CA THR A 204 14.03 7.94 13.96
C THR A 204 14.98 8.48 15.01
N GLU A 205 15.08 7.77 16.13
CA GLU A 205 16.00 8.08 17.21
C GLU A 205 17.13 7.06 17.24
N LYS A 206 18.32 7.49 17.69
CA LYS A 206 19.50 6.62 17.75
C LYS A 206 19.22 5.37 18.60
N GLY A 207 19.39 4.21 17.99
CA GLY A 207 19.17 2.91 18.63
C GLY A 207 17.70 2.52 18.80
N ASN A 208 16.75 3.30 18.27
CA ASN A 208 15.32 3.00 18.36
C ASN A 208 14.83 2.24 17.10
N THR A 209 13.91 1.30 17.30
CA THR A 209 13.33 0.46 16.24
C THR A 209 12.07 1.06 15.62
N GLN A 210 11.51 2.10 16.25
CA GLN A 210 10.26 2.73 15.85
C GLN A 210 10.51 3.94 14.94
N ILE A 211 9.60 4.16 13.99
CA ILE A 211 9.56 5.37 13.16
C ILE A 211 8.45 6.28 13.69
N ARG A 212 8.79 7.44 14.25
CA ARG A 212 7.81 8.42 14.71
C ARG A 212 7.23 9.18 13.52
N ILE A 213 5.92 9.35 13.50
CA ILE A 213 5.22 10.08 12.43
C ILE A 213 4.58 11.35 13.01
N LEU A 214 4.91 12.48 12.40
CA LEU A 214 4.52 13.81 12.84
C LEU A 214 3.88 14.59 11.69
N GLN A 215 2.99 15.52 12.04
CA GLN A 215 2.52 16.56 11.15
C GLN A 215 3.01 17.90 11.70
N PRO A 216 4.23 18.34 11.34
CA PRO A 216 4.95 19.40 12.05
C PRO A 216 4.19 20.74 12.04
N TRP A 217 3.45 21.03 10.97
CA TRP A 217 2.68 22.28 10.82
C TRP A 217 1.33 22.27 11.53
N GLN A 218 0.85 21.09 11.93
CA GLN A 218 -0.40 20.89 12.67
C GLN A 218 -0.14 20.57 14.15
N ASN A 219 1.13 20.38 14.52
CA ASN A 219 1.57 19.89 15.83
C ASN A 219 0.84 18.62 16.27
N GLN A 220 0.51 17.75 15.32
CA GLN A 220 -0.12 16.45 15.57
C GLN A 220 0.92 15.35 15.53
N ILE A 221 0.91 14.50 16.56
CA ILE A 221 1.76 13.32 16.66
C ILE A 221 0.88 12.11 16.35
N ARG A 222 1.27 11.33 15.34
CA ARG A 222 0.61 10.06 15.02
C ARG A 222 1.26 8.91 15.78
N PRO A 223 0.57 7.77 15.95
CA PRO A 223 1.18 6.55 16.46
C PRO A 223 2.45 6.22 15.68
N SER A 224 3.49 5.78 16.39
CA SER A 224 4.75 5.37 15.76
C SER A 224 4.57 4.07 14.98
N LEU A 225 5.40 3.86 13.96
CA LEU A 225 5.41 2.67 13.13
C LEU A 225 6.42 1.68 13.70
N ASP A 226 5.94 0.48 14.05
CA ASP A 226 6.70 -0.59 14.66
C ASP A 226 7.11 -1.63 13.61
N TYR A 227 7.70 -1.16 12.51
CA TYR A 227 8.01 -2.02 11.37
C TYR A 227 9.24 -2.88 11.57
N HIS A 228 10.17 -2.46 12.43
CA HIS A 228 11.44 -3.12 12.61
C HIS A 228 11.60 -3.68 14.01
N HIS A 229 12.37 -4.77 14.11
CA HIS A 229 12.81 -5.34 15.38
C HIS A 229 14.20 -4.84 15.78
N PHE A 230 14.92 -4.23 14.84
CA PHE A 230 16.24 -3.64 15.04
C PHE A 230 16.19 -2.14 14.75
N PRO A 231 17.20 -1.38 15.19
CA PRO A 231 17.22 0.06 14.99
C PRO A 231 17.12 0.42 13.50
N VAL A 232 16.36 1.46 13.18
CA VAL A 232 16.18 1.90 11.79
C VAL A 232 17.46 2.59 11.32
N ALA A 233 18.00 2.18 10.18
CA ALA A 233 19.17 2.78 9.56
C ALA A 233 18.79 3.94 8.64
N ASP A 234 17.83 3.71 7.74
CA ASP A 234 17.41 4.71 6.76
C ASP A 234 15.98 4.46 6.26
N MET A 235 15.37 5.48 5.65
CA MET A 235 13.99 5.45 5.16
C MET A 235 13.73 6.55 4.13
N PHE A 236 12.78 6.30 3.22
CA PHE A 236 12.29 7.30 2.28
C PHE A 236 10.81 7.07 1.92
N PHE A 237 10.13 8.10 1.38
CA PHE A 237 8.76 7.98 0.87
C PHE A 237 8.77 7.75 -0.64
N PRO A 238 8.45 6.54 -1.15
CA PRO A 238 8.26 6.32 -2.59
C PRO A 238 7.04 7.07 -3.14
N ASP A 239 5.96 7.17 -2.35
CA ASP A 239 4.72 7.87 -2.68
C ASP A 239 4.04 8.38 -1.39
N LYS A 240 2.91 9.06 -1.54
CA LYS A 240 2.05 9.49 -0.43
C LYS A 240 1.59 8.25 0.34
N ASP A 241 1.68 8.34 1.67
CA ASP A 241 1.23 7.31 2.60
C ASP A 241 2.01 5.98 2.57
N GLN A 242 3.08 5.88 1.78
CA GLN A 242 3.98 4.73 1.76
C GLN A 242 5.36 5.12 2.23
N ILE A 243 5.97 4.32 3.09
CA ILE A 243 7.34 4.51 3.56
C ILE A 243 8.12 3.20 3.39
N ILE A 244 9.27 3.29 2.75
CA ILE A 244 10.21 2.17 2.69
C ILE A 244 11.30 2.46 3.71
N SER A 245 11.61 1.46 4.53
CA SER A 245 12.57 1.60 5.62
C SER A 245 13.46 0.37 5.74
N LEU A 246 14.69 0.62 6.19
CA LEU A 246 15.76 -0.36 6.35
C LEU A 246 16.25 -0.34 7.79
N ASP A 247 16.36 -1.49 8.44
CA ASP A 247 17.00 -1.60 9.75
C ASP A 247 18.49 -1.95 9.66
N ARG A 248 19.21 -1.78 10.77
CA ARG A 248 20.66 -2.06 10.87
C ARG A 248 21.02 -3.52 10.54
N GLU A 249 20.09 -4.45 10.67
CA GLU A 249 20.24 -5.88 10.36
C GLU A 249 19.80 -6.23 8.92
N GLN A 250 19.73 -5.22 8.05
CA GLN A 250 19.46 -5.34 6.61
C GLN A 250 18.02 -5.79 6.29
N ASN A 251 17.08 -5.68 7.23
CA ASN A 251 15.68 -6.00 6.95
C ASN A 251 14.97 -4.79 6.35
N LEU A 252 14.30 -5.02 5.21
CA LEU A 252 13.51 -4.02 4.53
C LEU A 252 12.03 -4.16 4.89
N ALA A 253 11.36 -3.01 4.99
CA ALA A 253 9.91 -2.93 5.19
C ALA A 253 9.29 -1.90 4.25
N TRP A 254 8.31 -2.35 3.47
CA TRP A 254 7.39 -1.52 2.69
C TRP A 254 6.15 -1.30 3.54
N GLY A 255 6.00 -0.12 4.11
CA GLY A 255 4.94 0.18 5.06
C GLY A 255 3.94 1.20 4.56
N GLU A 256 2.68 1.02 4.92
CA GLU A 256 1.61 2.00 4.72
C GLU A 256 1.36 2.77 6.02
N ILE A 257 1.51 4.10 6.02
CA ILE A 257 1.49 4.89 7.25
C ILE A 257 0.09 4.90 7.88
N THR A 258 -0.97 5.09 7.09
CA THR A 258 -2.35 5.14 7.60
C THR A 258 -2.82 3.79 8.15
N SER A 259 -2.64 2.72 7.39
CA SER A 259 -3.09 1.38 7.78
C SER A 259 -2.13 0.70 8.77
N ARG A 260 -0.89 1.22 8.90
CA ARG A 260 0.22 0.66 9.70
C ARG A 260 0.57 -0.78 9.30
N ARG A 261 0.24 -1.18 8.08
CA ARG A 261 0.60 -2.49 7.52
C ARG A 261 2.00 -2.43 6.95
N LYS A 262 2.73 -3.55 7.02
CA LYS A 262 4.02 -3.70 6.34
C LYS A 262 4.05 -4.96 5.48
N GLY A 263 4.73 -4.88 4.36
CA GLY A 263 5.28 -6.00 3.62
C GLY A 263 6.80 -6.05 3.82
N SER A 264 7.36 -7.25 3.92
CA SER A 264 8.80 -7.47 3.94
C SER A 264 9.13 -8.67 3.06
N PRO A 265 10.26 -8.64 2.34
CA PRO A 265 10.72 -9.77 1.55
C PRO A 265 11.02 -10.96 2.46
N ALA A 266 10.86 -12.17 1.91
CA ALA A 266 11.20 -13.38 2.64
C ALA A 266 12.73 -13.42 2.86
N ARG A 267 13.14 -13.54 4.13
CA ARG A 267 14.57 -13.60 4.47
C ARG A 267 15.13 -14.97 4.06
N ASN A 268 16.02 -14.97 3.07
CA ASN A 268 16.88 -16.11 2.80
C ASN A 268 18.15 -15.97 3.63
N ASP A 269 18.31 -16.80 4.66
CA ASP A 269 19.51 -16.76 5.52
C ASP A 269 20.82 -17.04 4.76
N ALA A 270 20.73 -17.62 3.56
CA ALA A 270 21.87 -17.81 2.65
C ALA A 270 22.42 -16.51 2.07
N ASP A 271 21.65 -15.43 2.09
CA ASP A 271 21.98 -14.10 1.53
C ASP A 271 22.40 -13.11 2.63
N SER A 272 22.84 -13.58 3.81
CA SER A 272 23.41 -12.71 4.83
C SER A 272 24.88 -12.37 4.50
N PHE A 273 25.12 -11.17 3.97
CA PHE A 273 26.45 -10.72 3.54
C PHE A 273 27.28 -10.08 4.66
N GLY A 274 26.75 -10.05 5.89
CA GLY A 274 27.34 -9.37 7.05
C GLY A 274 27.31 -7.84 6.93
N GLY A 275 27.66 -7.15 8.01
CA GLY A 275 27.72 -5.69 8.08
C GLY A 275 26.42 -5.01 8.52
N GLU A 276 26.55 -3.77 8.99
CA GLU A 276 25.43 -2.96 9.47
C GLU A 276 24.92 -2.05 8.36
N ALA A 277 23.61 -2.06 8.09
CA ALA A 277 23.02 -1.15 7.12
C ALA A 277 23.23 0.33 7.49
N LYS A 278 23.50 1.18 6.49
CA LYS A 278 23.75 2.62 6.65
C LYS A 278 22.80 3.50 5.83
N LYS A 279 22.78 3.35 4.50
CA LYS A 279 21.96 4.19 3.61
C LYS A 279 21.06 3.36 2.71
N LEU A 280 19.94 3.93 2.30
CA LEU A 280 18.95 3.34 1.42
C LEU A 280 18.64 4.30 0.26
N PHE A 281 18.67 3.78 -0.96
CA PHE A 281 18.45 4.52 -2.19
C PHE A 281 17.38 3.85 -3.05
N GLN A 282 16.58 4.68 -3.69
CA GLN A 282 15.62 4.29 -4.69
C GLN A 282 16.30 4.25 -6.07
N ILE A 283 16.28 3.10 -6.76
CA ILE A 283 16.73 3.03 -8.16
C ILE A 283 15.53 3.10 -9.11
N TYR A 284 14.51 2.27 -8.87
CA TYR A 284 13.31 2.25 -9.71
C TYR A 284 12.05 2.04 -8.89
N LYS A 285 11.27 3.12 -8.74
CA LYS A 285 10.00 3.12 -7.98
C LYS A 285 10.17 2.43 -6.62
N ASP A 286 9.20 1.67 -6.17
CA ASP A 286 9.30 0.83 -4.97
C ASP A 286 9.84 -0.59 -5.28
N GLN A 287 10.30 -0.83 -6.51
CA GLN A 287 10.62 -2.16 -7.01
C GLN A 287 12.10 -2.53 -6.91
N VAL A 288 13.00 -1.59 -7.16
CA VAL A 288 14.45 -1.85 -7.12
C VAL A 288 15.13 -0.83 -6.22
N LEU A 289 15.85 -1.35 -5.23
CA LEU A 289 16.49 -0.59 -4.18
C LEU A 289 17.99 -0.89 -4.14
N LEU A 290 18.76 0.10 -3.69
CA LEU A 290 20.16 -0.07 -3.31
C LEU A 290 20.30 0.29 -1.84
N TYR A 291 20.93 -0.56 -1.04
CA TYR A 291 21.36 -0.16 0.30
C TYR A 291 22.85 -0.37 0.49
N THR A 292 23.42 0.35 1.47
CA THR A 292 24.83 0.22 1.85
C THR A 292 25.00 -0.40 3.21
N THR A 293 26.08 -1.15 3.39
CA THR A 293 26.50 -1.69 4.68
C THR A 293 27.82 -1.07 5.12
N ALA A 294 28.08 -1.15 6.42
CA ALA A 294 29.40 -0.91 6.99
C ALA A 294 29.94 -2.19 7.63
N ASN A 295 31.25 -2.42 7.50
CA ASN A 295 31.96 -3.58 8.08
C ASN A 295 31.33 -4.96 7.73
N PRO A 296 31.35 -5.39 6.45
CA PRO A 296 32.09 -4.80 5.33
C PRO A 296 31.34 -3.69 4.60
N ASP A 297 32.09 -2.78 3.97
CA ASP A 297 31.54 -1.67 3.22
C ASP A 297 31.12 -2.14 1.83
N ARG A 298 29.80 -2.26 1.60
CA ARG A 298 29.24 -2.81 0.36
C ARG A 298 27.99 -2.06 -0.08
N ALA A 299 27.73 -2.05 -1.38
CA ALA A 299 26.44 -1.72 -1.96
C ALA A 299 25.72 -3.00 -2.39
N MET A 300 24.43 -3.09 -2.06
CA MET A 300 23.57 -4.24 -2.30
C MET A 300 22.37 -3.79 -3.13
N ILE A 301 22.18 -4.39 -4.31
CA ILE A 301 21.09 -4.04 -5.23
C ILE A 301 20.12 -5.19 -5.33
N LEU A 302 18.86 -4.95 -5.01
CA LEU A 302 17.84 -5.98 -4.92
C LEU A 302 16.47 -5.50 -5.39
N ASP A 303 15.61 -6.46 -5.71
CA ASP A 303 14.20 -6.20 -5.99
C ASP A 303 13.32 -6.23 -4.73
N ARG A 304 12.05 -5.83 -4.89
CA ARG A 304 11.03 -5.82 -3.84
C ARG A 304 10.80 -7.20 -3.18
N ASN A 305 11.11 -8.29 -3.87
CA ASN A 305 10.99 -9.64 -3.34
C ASN A 305 12.25 -10.09 -2.56
N GLY A 306 13.28 -9.25 -2.49
CA GLY A 306 14.55 -9.52 -1.82
C GLY A 306 15.56 -10.25 -2.70
N LYS A 307 15.31 -10.40 -4.00
CA LYS A 307 16.26 -11.03 -4.92
C LYS A 307 17.43 -10.10 -5.15
N LEU A 308 18.63 -10.56 -4.77
CA LEU A 308 19.86 -9.81 -5.01
C LEU A 308 20.25 -9.86 -6.49
N TYR A 309 20.41 -8.69 -7.10
CA TYR A 309 20.96 -8.55 -8.45
C TYR A 309 22.49 -8.47 -8.44
N GLN A 310 23.06 -7.64 -7.55
CA GLN A 310 24.49 -7.38 -7.51
C GLN A 310 24.95 -6.90 -6.13
N SER A 311 26.18 -7.27 -5.77
CA SER A 311 26.91 -6.74 -4.61
C SER A 311 28.22 -6.13 -5.10
N LEU A 312 28.55 -4.93 -4.61
CA LEU A 312 29.77 -4.17 -4.95
C LEU A 312 30.52 -3.81 -3.66
N SER A 313 31.85 -3.95 -3.66
CA SER A 313 32.69 -3.46 -2.57
C SER A 313 32.85 -1.94 -2.66
N LEU A 314 32.86 -1.26 -1.51
CA LEU A 314 32.98 0.18 -1.41
C LEU A 314 34.18 0.60 -0.55
N SER A 315 34.75 1.78 -0.79
CA SER A 315 35.76 2.38 0.09
C SER A 315 35.18 2.88 1.41
N SER A 316 33.90 3.26 1.41
CA SER A 316 33.13 3.65 2.59
C SER A 316 31.62 3.50 2.30
N PRO A 317 30.75 3.49 3.33
CA PRO A 317 29.30 3.40 3.11
C PRO A 317 28.69 4.57 2.33
N GLY A 318 29.39 5.72 2.27
CA GLY A 318 29.00 6.91 1.50
C GLY A 318 29.62 6.96 0.09
N ALA A 319 30.51 6.03 -0.26
CA ALA A 319 31.19 5.95 -1.55
C ALA A 319 30.30 5.44 -2.70
N VAL A 320 29.00 5.67 -2.62
CA VAL A 320 28.02 5.34 -3.66
C VAL A 320 26.97 6.43 -3.75
N ALA A 321 26.52 6.72 -4.97
CA ALA A 321 25.36 7.57 -5.21
C ALA A 321 24.51 6.99 -6.33
N VAL A 322 23.21 7.23 -6.24
CA VAL A 322 22.24 6.96 -7.29
C VAL A 322 21.78 8.29 -7.87
N SER A 323 21.75 8.41 -9.20
CA SER A 323 21.27 9.62 -9.86
C SER A 323 19.76 9.81 -9.61
N PRO A 324 19.22 11.05 -9.70
CA PRO A 324 17.81 11.32 -9.44
C PRO A 324 16.81 10.44 -10.20
N THR A 325 17.10 10.04 -11.44
CA THR A 325 16.25 9.13 -12.22
C THR A 325 16.50 7.65 -11.93
N GLY A 326 17.55 7.34 -11.17
CA GLY A 326 18.06 5.98 -10.98
C GLY A 326 18.88 5.46 -12.16
N ARG A 327 19.03 6.22 -13.24
CA ARG A 327 19.72 5.81 -14.48
C ARG A 327 21.21 5.55 -14.26
N TYR A 328 21.86 6.34 -13.43
CA TYR A 328 23.28 6.22 -13.16
C TYR A 328 23.54 5.86 -11.71
N ILE A 329 24.51 4.98 -11.50
CA ILE A 329 25.01 4.63 -10.17
C ILE A 329 26.53 4.78 -10.22
N MET A 330 27.08 5.60 -9.33
CA MET A 330 28.53 5.78 -9.21
C MET A 330 28.99 5.17 -7.90
N THR A 331 30.04 4.36 -7.94
CA THR A 331 30.64 3.73 -6.76
C THR A 331 32.14 3.96 -6.75
N ALA A 332 32.75 3.96 -5.58
CA ALA A 332 34.20 3.88 -5.45
C ALA A 332 34.60 2.69 -4.58
N ASP A 333 35.53 1.88 -5.07
CA ASP A 333 36.03 0.69 -4.38
C ASP A 333 37.18 1.00 -3.42
N GLU A 334 37.58 -0.01 -2.64
CA GLU A 334 38.71 0.07 -1.69
C GLU A 334 40.06 0.40 -2.34
N ASN A 335 40.17 0.28 -3.67
CA ASN A 335 41.39 0.61 -4.44
C ASN A 335 41.34 2.04 -5.00
N ASN A 336 40.41 2.88 -4.54
CA ASN A 336 40.17 4.23 -5.03
C ASN A 336 39.82 4.29 -6.52
N ARG A 337 39.22 3.21 -7.06
CA ARG A 337 38.69 3.18 -8.42
C ARG A 337 37.22 3.58 -8.38
N VAL A 338 36.89 4.68 -9.03
CA VAL A 338 35.53 5.17 -9.19
C VAL A 338 34.97 4.60 -10.49
N GLU A 339 33.81 3.96 -10.40
CA GLU A 339 33.12 3.34 -11.52
C GLU A 339 31.72 3.95 -11.67
N LEU A 340 31.36 4.25 -12.91
CA LEU A 340 30.03 4.69 -13.31
C LEU A 340 29.30 3.54 -14.00
N TYR A 341 28.12 3.24 -13.51
CA TYR A 341 27.21 2.24 -14.05
C TYR A 341 25.95 2.90 -14.59
N GLN A 342 25.39 2.31 -15.64
CA GLN A 342 24.02 2.55 -16.08
C GLN A 342 23.12 1.41 -15.58
N SER A 343 22.02 1.75 -14.93
CA SER A 343 20.99 0.79 -14.54
C SER A 343 20.10 0.41 -15.74
N VAL A 344 19.65 -0.84 -15.76
CA VAL A 344 18.71 -1.31 -16.79
C VAL A 344 17.31 -0.73 -16.57
N LEU A 345 16.86 -0.64 -15.32
CA LEU A 345 15.59 -0.02 -14.93
C LEU A 345 15.83 1.33 -14.26
N HIS A 346 15.17 2.36 -14.76
CA HIS A 346 15.23 3.73 -14.25
C HIS A 346 13.96 4.48 -14.63
N GLN A 347 13.71 5.60 -13.96
CA GLN A 347 12.58 6.48 -14.25
C GLN A 347 12.70 7.05 -15.68
N SER A 348 11.57 7.17 -16.38
CA SER A 348 11.56 7.78 -17.71
C SER A 348 11.97 9.26 -17.62
N PRO A 349 12.71 9.80 -18.62
CA PRO A 349 13.04 11.22 -18.67
C PRO A 349 11.81 12.13 -18.64
N GLU A 350 10.71 11.70 -19.25
CA GLU A 350 9.44 12.43 -19.30
C GLU A 350 8.81 12.58 -17.92
N ASP A 351 8.69 11.48 -17.16
CA ASP A 351 8.15 11.51 -15.80
C ASP A 351 9.01 12.38 -14.87
N TYR A 352 10.33 12.31 -15.03
CA TYR A 352 11.26 13.12 -14.25
C TYR A 352 11.16 14.62 -14.59
N LEU A 353 11.03 14.96 -15.87
CA LEU A 353 10.79 16.34 -16.31
C LEU A 353 9.47 16.90 -15.78
N GLU A 354 8.41 16.09 -15.77
CA GLU A 354 7.13 16.48 -15.17
C GLU A 354 7.29 16.74 -13.67
N LYS A 355 7.99 15.86 -12.95
CA LYS A 355 8.32 16.05 -11.52
C LYS A 355 9.09 17.35 -11.30
N LEU A 356 10.15 17.61 -12.07
CA LEU A 356 10.93 18.85 -11.95
C LEU A 356 10.06 20.10 -12.12
N ARG A 357 9.19 20.13 -13.14
CA ARG A 357 8.28 21.26 -13.39
C ARG A 357 7.22 21.40 -12.30
N LEU A 358 6.65 20.30 -11.82
CA LEU A 358 5.66 20.29 -10.74
C LEU A 358 6.19 20.95 -9.47
N TYR A 359 7.47 20.75 -9.15
CA TYR A 359 8.14 21.34 -7.98
C TYR A 359 8.84 22.68 -8.28
N GLY A 360 8.62 23.27 -9.47
CA GLY A 360 9.13 24.60 -9.83
C GLY A 360 10.63 24.65 -10.15
N ALA A 361 11.26 23.51 -10.46
CA ALA A 361 12.67 23.39 -10.84
C ALA A 361 12.88 23.61 -12.35
N GLU A 362 12.36 24.71 -12.90
CA GLU A 362 12.32 24.97 -14.35
C GLU A 362 13.71 25.03 -15.01
N GLU A 363 14.69 25.64 -14.35
CA GLU A 363 16.04 25.75 -14.88
C GLU A 363 16.78 24.40 -14.87
N THR A 364 16.59 23.59 -13.81
CA THR A 364 17.06 22.19 -13.78
C THR A 364 16.39 21.37 -14.89
N ALA A 365 15.07 21.49 -15.05
CA ALA A 365 14.32 20.81 -16.12
C ALA A 365 14.85 21.18 -17.51
N ARG A 366 15.10 22.47 -17.74
CA ARG A 366 15.69 22.96 -18.99
C ARG A 366 17.08 22.38 -19.24
N ARG A 367 17.95 22.33 -18.21
CA ARG A 367 19.30 21.73 -18.33
C ARG A 367 19.24 20.25 -18.60
N PHE A 368 18.43 19.51 -17.85
CA PHE A 368 18.22 18.08 -18.05
C PHE A 368 17.71 17.79 -19.46
N GLN A 369 16.69 18.54 -19.93
CA GLN A 369 16.18 18.43 -21.29
C GLN A 369 17.24 18.72 -22.36
N ASN A 370 18.09 19.72 -22.14
CA ASN A 370 19.20 20.00 -23.05
C ASN A 370 20.19 18.83 -23.10
N GLN A 371 20.44 18.13 -21.98
CA GLN A 371 21.32 16.96 -21.99
C GLN A 371 20.78 15.80 -22.81
N LEU A 372 19.46 15.62 -22.80
CA LEU A 372 18.79 14.65 -23.68
C LEU A 372 18.97 15.03 -25.16
N SER A 373 19.04 16.34 -25.44
CA SER A 373 19.14 16.92 -26.79
C SER A 373 20.59 17.01 -27.30
N ASP A 374 21.56 17.18 -26.40
CA ASP A 374 23.00 17.36 -26.65
C ASP A 374 23.80 16.04 -26.64
N ILE A 375 23.13 14.89 -26.80
CA ILE A 375 23.82 13.69 -27.33
C ILE A 375 24.35 14.13 -28.72
N PRO A 376 25.67 14.27 -28.89
CA PRO A 376 26.20 15.20 -29.88
C PRO A 376 25.82 14.76 -31.29
N ALA A 377 25.20 15.70 -32.01
CA ALA A 377 25.28 15.80 -33.46
C ALA A 377 26.74 16.09 -33.88
N SER A 378 27.63 15.12 -33.67
CA SER A 378 28.98 15.14 -34.20
C SER A 378 28.98 14.45 -35.56
N SER A 379 28.99 15.29 -36.59
CA SER A 379 29.29 15.01 -37.98
C SER A 379 28.21 14.32 -38.82
N LYS A 380 28.02 14.88 -40.01
CA LYS A 380 27.19 14.40 -41.11
C LYS A 380 27.44 12.92 -41.44
N ALA A 381 26.70 12.06 -40.75
CA ALA A 381 26.11 10.84 -41.28
C ALA A 381 24.95 10.56 -40.33
N PHE A 382 23.71 10.65 -40.81
CA PHE A 382 22.59 10.04 -40.14
C PHE A 382 22.84 8.53 -40.25
N ASP A 383 23.57 8.00 -39.27
CA ASP A 383 23.96 6.61 -39.20
C ASP A 383 22.86 5.86 -38.44
N TRP A 384 22.42 4.75 -39.02
CA TRP A 384 21.33 3.85 -38.59
C TRP A 384 21.53 3.22 -37.18
N ASN A 385 22.42 3.76 -36.35
CA ASN A 385 22.92 3.17 -35.12
C ASN A 385 22.20 3.61 -33.84
N ASN A 386 21.45 4.72 -33.82
CA ASN A 386 20.80 5.22 -32.59
C ASN A 386 19.43 4.58 -32.32
N GLU A 387 18.61 4.35 -33.36
CA GLU A 387 17.41 3.48 -33.24
C GLU A 387 17.80 2.08 -32.79
N ASN A 388 18.90 1.53 -33.33
CA ASN A 388 19.44 0.24 -32.90
C ASN A 388 19.90 0.24 -31.43
N LYS A 389 20.30 1.38 -30.86
CA LYS A 389 20.75 1.46 -29.46
C LYS A 389 19.57 1.52 -28.50
N THR A 390 18.54 2.31 -28.82
CA THR A 390 17.27 2.36 -28.07
C THR A 390 16.49 1.05 -28.20
N LEU A 391 16.41 0.50 -29.41
CA LEU A 391 15.82 -0.82 -29.67
C LEU A 391 16.54 -1.90 -28.89
N LYS A 392 17.89 -1.89 -28.86
CA LYS A 392 18.67 -2.88 -28.11
C LYS A 392 18.48 -2.75 -26.60
N ILE A 393 18.31 -1.54 -26.07
CA ILE A 393 17.98 -1.32 -24.65
C ILE A 393 16.58 -1.88 -24.36
N LEU A 394 15.58 -1.55 -25.18
CA LEU A 394 14.22 -2.06 -25.01
C LEU A 394 14.16 -3.58 -25.16
N GLU A 395 14.88 -4.17 -26.11
CA GLU A 395 15.01 -5.63 -26.27
C GLU A 395 15.66 -6.31 -25.05
N GLU A 396 16.62 -5.64 -24.42
CA GLU A 396 17.30 -6.13 -23.22
C GLU A 396 16.38 -6.01 -21.99
N SER A 397 15.67 -4.90 -21.84
CA SER A 397 14.60 -4.73 -20.84
C SER A 397 13.46 -5.74 -21.03
N LEU A 398 13.06 -6.03 -22.27
CA LEU A 398 12.05 -7.04 -22.58
C LEU A 398 12.50 -8.43 -22.15
N LYS A 399 13.77 -8.80 -22.40
CA LYS A 399 14.33 -10.08 -21.95
C LYS A 399 14.37 -10.16 -20.43
N VAL A 400 14.70 -9.07 -19.75
CA VAL A 400 14.68 -9.02 -18.29
C VAL A 400 13.26 -9.22 -17.78
N ALA A 401 12.27 -8.45 -18.28
CA ALA A 401 10.87 -8.57 -17.92
C ALA A 401 10.31 -9.99 -18.19
N GLU A 402 10.69 -10.63 -19.31
CA GLU A 402 10.34 -12.03 -19.58
C GLU A 402 11.00 -13.00 -18.58
N SER A 403 12.26 -12.75 -18.20
CA SER A 403 13.00 -13.61 -17.28
C SER A 403 12.60 -13.44 -15.81
N THR A 404 11.99 -12.30 -15.48
CA THR A 404 11.45 -11.98 -14.15
C THR A 404 9.95 -12.30 -14.06
N GLU A 405 9.36 -12.90 -15.10
CA GLU A 405 7.94 -13.26 -15.18
C GLU A 405 6.99 -12.05 -14.98
N GLN A 406 7.47 -10.84 -15.28
CA GLN A 406 6.70 -9.59 -15.23
C GLN A 406 5.97 -9.39 -16.56
N TRP A 407 4.94 -10.21 -16.77
CA TRP A 407 4.26 -10.36 -18.05
C TRP A 407 3.53 -9.09 -18.52
N SER A 408 2.99 -8.30 -17.59
CA SER A 408 2.34 -7.02 -17.90
C SER A 408 3.33 -5.99 -18.46
N GLU A 409 4.53 -5.90 -17.87
CA GLU A 409 5.59 -5.00 -18.33
C GLU A 409 6.22 -5.49 -19.64
N ALA A 410 6.42 -6.81 -19.77
CA ALA A 410 6.88 -7.42 -21.01
C ALA A 410 5.89 -7.18 -22.17
N GLU A 411 4.58 -7.14 -21.92
CA GLU A 411 3.57 -6.78 -22.92
C GLU A 411 3.74 -5.33 -23.41
N GLY A 412 3.91 -4.38 -22.48
CA GLY A 412 4.14 -2.97 -22.80
C GLY A 412 5.42 -2.74 -23.61
N LEU A 413 6.52 -3.32 -23.14
CA LEU A 413 7.83 -3.24 -23.81
C LEU A 413 7.81 -3.89 -25.19
N ALA A 414 7.15 -5.04 -25.36
CA ALA A 414 7.02 -5.70 -26.66
C ALA A 414 6.18 -4.86 -27.65
N GLN A 415 5.14 -4.18 -27.17
CA GLN A 415 4.35 -3.26 -28.02
C GLN A 415 5.17 -2.04 -28.42
N GLU A 416 5.93 -1.46 -27.50
CA GLU A 416 6.81 -0.32 -27.75
C GLU A 416 7.91 -0.67 -28.77
N ILE A 417 8.52 -1.86 -28.63
CA ILE A 417 9.49 -2.38 -29.60
C ILE A 417 8.86 -2.55 -30.98
N LEU A 418 7.63 -3.03 -31.09
CA LEU A 418 6.96 -3.21 -32.39
C LEU A 418 6.49 -1.90 -33.03
N ILE A 419 6.32 -0.83 -32.24
CA ILE A 419 6.11 0.52 -32.76
C ILE A 419 7.39 1.04 -33.43
N LEU A 420 8.55 0.75 -32.84
CA LEU A 420 9.86 1.19 -33.34
C LEU A 420 10.42 0.29 -34.46
N ASP A 421 10.35 -1.03 -34.31
CA ASP A 421 10.68 -2.04 -35.32
C ASP A 421 9.52 -3.04 -35.47
N PRO A 422 8.62 -2.83 -36.44
CA PRO A 422 7.48 -3.72 -36.70
C PRO A 422 7.85 -5.14 -37.11
N LYS A 423 9.12 -5.45 -37.41
CA LYS A 423 9.62 -6.78 -37.78
C LYS A 423 10.47 -7.44 -36.69
N ASN A 424 10.46 -6.87 -35.49
CA ASN A 424 11.25 -7.38 -34.39
C ASN A 424 10.77 -8.76 -33.94
N ARG A 425 11.59 -9.78 -34.19
CA ARG A 425 11.25 -11.19 -33.89
C ARG A 425 11.17 -11.49 -32.40
N LEU A 426 11.91 -10.74 -31.56
CA LEU A 426 11.90 -10.93 -30.12
C LEU A 426 10.52 -10.52 -29.56
N ALA A 427 10.11 -9.28 -29.84
CA ALA A 427 8.83 -8.75 -29.37
C ALA A 427 7.62 -9.53 -29.92
N GLU A 428 7.66 -9.95 -31.19
CA GLU A 428 6.60 -10.79 -31.76
C GLU A 428 6.52 -12.17 -31.08
N ALA A 429 7.68 -12.78 -30.77
CA ALA A 429 7.73 -14.04 -30.03
C ALA A 429 7.27 -13.88 -28.57
N THR A 430 7.54 -12.75 -27.93
CA THR A 430 7.07 -12.40 -26.58
C THR A 430 5.56 -12.23 -26.56
N LEU A 431 4.98 -11.44 -27.47
CA LEU A 431 3.52 -11.31 -27.58
C LEU A 431 2.81 -12.62 -27.91
N LYS A 432 3.48 -13.52 -28.63
CA LYS A 432 2.97 -14.87 -28.88
C LYS A 432 2.99 -15.74 -27.61
N ARG A 433 4.08 -15.70 -26.83
CA ARG A 433 4.19 -16.39 -25.53
C ARG A 433 3.21 -15.82 -24.50
N LEU A 434 3.02 -14.51 -24.46
CA LEU A 434 2.00 -13.84 -23.64
C LEU A 434 0.57 -14.26 -24.02
N LYS A 435 0.31 -14.50 -25.31
CA LYS A 435 -0.96 -15.09 -25.76
C LYS A 435 -1.16 -16.52 -25.27
N ASP A 436 -0.10 -17.29 -25.12
CA ASP A 436 -0.14 -18.65 -24.60
C ASP A 436 -0.26 -18.65 -23.05
N ASN A 437 0.32 -17.66 -22.36
CA ASN A 437 0.23 -17.42 -20.90
C ASN A 437 -0.91 -16.47 -20.50
N LYS A 438 -1.97 -16.41 -21.31
CA LYS A 438 -3.07 -15.45 -21.15
C LYS A 438 -3.72 -15.49 -19.75
N ASP A 439 -3.79 -16.66 -19.14
CA ASP A 439 -4.37 -16.84 -17.80
C ASP A 439 -3.49 -16.23 -16.70
N GLU A 440 -2.17 -16.22 -16.88
CA GLU A 440 -1.18 -15.66 -15.95
C GLU A 440 -1.21 -14.13 -15.99
N LEU A 441 -1.30 -13.55 -17.19
CA LEU A 441 -1.51 -12.11 -17.37
C LEU A 441 -2.86 -11.63 -16.80
N ILE A 442 -3.91 -12.45 -16.91
CA ILE A 442 -5.21 -12.16 -16.29
C ILE A 442 -5.10 -12.19 -14.75
N LEU A 443 -4.28 -13.09 -14.21
CA LEU A 443 -4.04 -13.20 -12.78
C LEU A 443 -3.24 -12.00 -12.25
N GLU A 444 -2.16 -11.60 -12.93
CA GLU A 444 -1.35 -10.43 -12.58
C GLU A 444 -2.17 -9.13 -12.64
N LYS A 445 -2.87 -8.87 -13.75
CA LYS A 445 -3.74 -7.68 -13.89
C LYS A 445 -4.88 -7.70 -12.89
N GLY A 446 -5.45 -8.87 -12.61
CA GLY A 446 -6.49 -9.02 -11.60
C GLY A 446 -5.96 -8.70 -10.20
N SER A 447 -4.74 -9.10 -9.87
CA SER A 447 -4.09 -8.80 -8.59
C SER A 447 -3.80 -7.30 -8.42
N MET A 448 -3.33 -6.61 -9.47
CA MET A 448 -3.19 -5.14 -9.44
C MET A 448 -4.52 -4.44 -9.14
N LEU A 449 -5.62 -4.91 -9.74
CA LEU A 449 -6.95 -4.35 -9.46
C LEU A 449 -7.45 -4.65 -8.04
N LEU A 450 -6.99 -5.75 -7.42
CA LEU A 450 -7.26 -5.99 -5.99
C LEU A 450 -6.50 -5.00 -5.11
N GLU A 451 -5.25 -4.67 -5.45
CA GLU A 451 -4.45 -3.67 -4.73
C GLU A 451 -5.09 -2.27 -4.85
N GLU A 452 -5.64 -1.93 -6.02
CA GLU A 452 -6.39 -0.69 -6.24
C GLU A 452 -7.80 -0.69 -5.63
N LYS A 453 -8.17 -1.73 -4.88
CA LYS A 453 -9.51 -1.94 -4.27
C LYS A 453 -10.67 -1.97 -5.28
N GLN A 454 -10.37 -2.24 -6.55
CA GLN A 454 -11.35 -2.41 -7.62
C GLN A 454 -11.86 -3.86 -7.67
N TYR A 455 -12.42 -4.33 -6.55
CA TYR A 455 -12.78 -5.74 -6.34
C TYR A 455 -13.71 -6.30 -7.42
N ALA A 456 -14.69 -5.52 -7.88
CA ALA A 456 -15.64 -5.97 -8.90
C ALA A 456 -14.97 -6.23 -10.27
N GLU A 457 -14.00 -5.40 -10.64
CA GLU A 457 -13.28 -5.49 -11.90
C GLU A 457 -12.25 -6.61 -11.85
N ALA A 458 -11.54 -6.75 -10.71
CA ALA A 458 -10.66 -7.87 -10.43
C ALA A 458 -11.38 -9.22 -10.51
N ILE A 459 -12.54 -9.35 -9.84
CA ILE A 459 -13.37 -10.57 -9.88
C ILE A 459 -13.81 -10.87 -11.32
N ALA A 460 -14.21 -9.85 -12.09
CA ALA A 460 -14.62 -10.02 -13.48
C ALA A 460 -13.46 -10.46 -14.37
N LEU A 461 -12.22 -10.06 -14.06
CA LEU A 461 -11.01 -10.50 -14.74
C LEU A 461 -10.65 -11.93 -14.37
N PHE A 462 -10.55 -12.29 -13.09
CA PHE A 462 -10.25 -13.66 -12.66
C PHE A 462 -11.25 -14.70 -13.18
N LYS A 463 -12.52 -14.32 -13.34
CA LYS A 463 -13.57 -15.18 -13.94
C LYS A 463 -13.32 -15.53 -15.41
N LYS A 464 -12.40 -14.84 -16.09
CA LYS A 464 -12.01 -15.14 -17.48
C LYS A 464 -11.00 -16.28 -17.58
N ILE A 465 -10.35 -16.66 -16.46
CA ILE A 465 -9.43 -17.81 -16.40
C ILE A 465 -10.24 -19.11 -16.54
N SER A 466 -9.84 -19.95 -17.51
CA SER A 466 -10.53 -21.21 -17.80
C SER A 466 -10.50 -22.18 -16.62
N GLN A 467 -11.53 -23.01 -16.47
CA GLN A 467 -11.57 -24.06 -15.42
C GLN A 467 -10.52 -25.16 -15.62
N GLU A 468 -9.99 -25.29 -16.84
CA GLU A 468 -8.94 -26.23 -17.21
C GLU A 468 -7.54 -25.64 -16.98
N SER A 469 -7.45 -24.37 -16.61
CA SER A 469 -6.18 -23.69 -16.34
C SER A 469 -5.55 -24.17 -15.03
N PRO A 470 -4.23 -24.43 -14.99
CA PRO A 470 -3.51 -24.70 -13.74
C PRO A 470 -3.64 -23.58 -12.70
N LEU A 471 -3.90 -22.34 -13.15
CA LEU A 471 -4.06 -21.14 -12.32
C LEU A 471 -5.51 -20.92 -11.84
N HIS A 472 -6.45 -21.76 -12.28
CA HIS A 472 -7.85 -21.67 -11.86
C HIS A 472 -8.06 -21.78 -10.33
N PRO A 473 -7.36 -22.65 -9.58
CA PRO A 473 -7.48 -22.72 -8.13
C PRO A 473 -7.06 -21.41 -7.44
N GLU A 474 -6.01 -20.78 -7.94
CA GLU A 474 -5.48 -19.51 -7.40
C GLU A 474 -6.44 -18.35 -7.71
N ALA A 475 -6.89 -18.23 -8.95
CA ALA A 475 -7.92 -17.28 -9.36
C ALA A 475 -9.19 -17.42 -8.50
N ARG A 476 -9.59 -18.65 -8.16
CA ARG A 476 -10.74 -18.91 -7.29
C ARG A 476 -10.50 -18.46 -5.85
N ASN A 477 -9.29 -18.64 -5.32
CA ASN A 477 -8.93 -18.15 -3.98
C ASN A 477 -8.95 -16.61 -3.94
N LEU A 478 -8.45 -15.95 -4.98
CA LEU A 478 -8.46 -14.49 -5.12
C LEU A 478 -9.88 -13.93 -5.33
N ILE A 479 -10.74 -14.62 -6.08
CA ILE A 479 -12.18 -14.27 -6.14
C ILE A 479 -12.81 -14.39 -4.74
N ALA A 480 -12.50 -15.46 -4.01
CA ALA A 480 -13.07 -15.68 -2.68
C ALA A 480 -12.56 -14.67 -1.64
N SER A 481 -11.33 -14.15 -1.74
CA SER A 481 -10.85 -13.05 -0.89
C SER A 481 -11.51 -11.73 -1.28
N ALA A 482 -11.60 -11.41 -2.56
CA ALA A 482 -12.26 -10.20 -3.04
C ALA A 482 -13.76 -10.16 -2.67
N ASP A 483 -14.47 -11.29 -2.80
CA ASP A 483 -15.87 -11.41 -2.37
C ASP A 483 -16.00 -11.22 -0.85
N ARG A 484 -15.03 -11.68 -0.06
CA ARG A 484 -15.00 -11.47 1.40
C ARG A 484 -14.86 -9.98 1.74
N GLU A 485 -13.93 -9.27 1.12
CA GLU A 485 -13.74 -7.83 1.31
C GLU A 485 -14.99 -7.01 0.93
N VAL A 486 -15.66 -7.39 -0.17
CA VAL A 486 -16.93 -6.77 -0.57
C VAL A 486 -18.03 -6.99 0.47
N GLN A 487 -18.13 -8.19 1.06
CA GLN A 487 -19.11 -8.48 2.11
C GLN A 487 -18.83 -7.70 3.39
N ILE A 488 -17.57 -7.54 3.78
CA ILE A 488 -17.17 -6.72 4.91
C ILE A 488 -17.57 -5.25 4.68
N ALA A 489 -17.24 -4.69 3.50
CA ALA A 489 -17.61 -3.31 3.15
C ALA A 489 -19.14 -3.07 3.14
N LEU A 490 -19.92 -4.03 2.64
CA LEU A 490 -21.39 -3.96 2.68
C LEU A 490 -21.94 -4.04 4.11
N SER A 491 -21.33 -4.88 4.95
CA SER A 491 -21.74 -5.07 6.35
C SER A 491 -21.40 -3.84 7.20
N LEU A 492 -20.24 -3.22 6.96
CA LEU A 492 -19.85 -1.93 7.57
C LEU A 492 -20.85 -0.84 7.21
N LYS A 493 -21.18 -0.69 5.92
CA LYS A 493 -22.17 0.29 5.46
C LYS A 493 -23.55 0.07 6.08
N ASN A 494 -23.96 -1.18 6.29
CA ASN A 494 -25.21 -1.51 6.95
C ASN A 494 -25.16 -1.12 8.44
N ALA A 495 -24.05 -1.42 9.13
CA ALA A 495 -23.84 -0.99 10.51
C ALA A 495 -23.87 0.54 10.66
N GLU A 496 -23.20 1.28 9.78
CA GLU A 496 -23.24 2.75 9.75
C GLU A 496 -24.67 3.28 9.59
N GLU A 497 -25.47 2.67 8.70
CA GLU A 497 -26.86 3.06 8.54
C GLU A 497 -27.68 2.78 9.82
N GLN A 498 -27.41 1.68 10.52
CA GLN A 498 -28.06 1.39 11.80
C GLN A 498 -27.66 2.37 12.90
N LEU A 499 -26.39 2.80 12.95
CA LEU A 499 -25.95 3.88 13.82
C LEU A 499 -26.68 5.18 13.50
N ARG A 500 -26.82 5.51 12.21
CA ARG A 500 -27.51 6.72 11.75
C ARG A 500 -28.99 6.76 12.14
N VAL A 501 -29.65 5.61 12.14
CA VAL A 501 -31.07 5.46 12.53
C VAL A 501 -31.22 5.32 14.07
N GLY A 502 -30.13 5.33 14.82
CA GLY A 502 -30.13 5.22 16.29
C GLY A 502 -30.37 3.81 16.81
N ASN A 503 -30.23 2.79 15.96
CA ASN A 503 -30.31 1.38 16.35
C ASN A 503 -28.91 0.87 16.75
N TRP A 504 -28.44 1.34 17.90
CA TRP A 504 -27.09 1.06 18.41
C TRP A 504 -26.85 -0.42 18.71
N GLU A 505 -27.87 -1.14 19.18
CA GLU A 505 -27.79 -2.57 19.48
C GLU A 505 -27.61 -3.38 18.18
N GLY A 506 -28.42 -3.10 17.16
CA GLY A 506 -28.32 -3.78 15.87
C GLY A 506 -27.00 -3.47 15.13
N ALA A 507 -26.52 -2.23 15.21
CA ALA A 507 -25.19 -1.87 14.71
C ALA A 507 -24.08 -2.66 15.43
N SER A 508 -24.12 -2.73 16.76
CA SER A 508 -23.11 -3.44 17.56
C SER A 508 -23.02 -4.94 17.23
N ILE A 509 -24.16 -5.58 16.91
CA ILE A 509 -24.21 -6.99 16.52
C ILE A 509 -23.53 -7.20 15.16
N ILE A 510 -23.83 -6.35 14.18
CA ILE A 510 -23.23 -6.43 12.85
C ILE A 510 -21.71 -6.20 12.92
N LEU A 511 -21.29 -5.22 13.74
CA LEU A 511 -19.88 -4.88 13.91
C LEU A 511 -19.10 -5.96 14.66
N LYS A 512 -19.68 -6.55 15.71
CA LYS A 512 -19.11 -7.75 16.38
C LYS A 512 -19.02 -8.92 15.43
N GLN A 513 -20.03 -9.13 14.60
CA GLN A 513 -20.00 -10.18 13.58
C GLN A 513 -18.87 -9.95 12.58
N ILE A 514 -18.63 -8.71 12.13
CA ILE A 514 -17.46 -8.38 11.28
C ILE A 514 -16.16 -8.70 12.01
N LEU A 515 -16.04 -8.33 13.29
CA LEU A 515 -14.84 -8.58 14.11
C LEU A 515 -14.61 -10.05 14.48
N GLU A 516 -15.64 -10.90 14.44
CA GLU A 516 -15.48 -12.35 14.54
C GLU A 516 -14.81 -12.96 13.30
N TYR A 517 -15.03 -12.36 12.13
CA TYR A 517 -14.45 -12.81 10.86
C TYR A 517 -13.13 -12.11 10.49
N ASP A 518 -13.00 -10.83 10.84
CA ASP A 518 -11.82 -9.99 10.65
C ASP A 518 -11.55 -9.21 11.94
N ALA A 519 -10.83 -9.86 12.85
CA ALA A 519 -10.57 -9.32 14.18
C ALA A 519 -9.79 -8.00 14.16
N GLU A 520 -9.07 -7.69 13.09
CA GLU A 520 -8.23 -6.50 12.95
C GLU A 520 -8.90 -5.36 12.17
N ASN A 521 -10.18 -5.48 11.81
CA ASN A 521 -10.89 -4.44 11.07
C ASN A 521 -11.02 -3.13 11.88
N PRO A 522 -10.32 -2.04 11.50
CA PRO A 522 -10.27 -0.82 12.32
C PRO A 522 -11.60 -0.07 12.29
N ASP A 523 -12.26 -0.01 11.13
CA ASP A 523 -13.54 0.66 10.96
C ASP A 523 -14.63 -0.02 11.79
N ALA A 524 -14.65 -1.36 11.81
CA ALA A 524 -15.61 -2.11 12.61
C ALA A 524 -15.41 -1.89 14.12
N ARG A 525 -14.15 -1.79 14.60
CA ARG A 525 -13.85 -1.49 16.01
C ARG A 525 -14.26 -0.08 16.39
N GLN A 526 -13.92 0.91 15.57
CA GLN A 526 -14.24 2.31 15.84
C GLN A 526 -15.76 2.52 15.90
N LEU A 527 -16.49 1.99 14.91
CA LEU A 527 -17.95 2.07 14.88
C LEU A 527 -18.58 1.28 16.03
N LEU A 528 -17.94 0.20 16.51
CA LEU A 528 -18.45 -0.57 17.64
C LEU A 528 -18.32 0.21 18.95
N ASP A 529 -17.18 0.86 19.18
CA ASP A 529 -16.98 1.73 20.34
C ASP A 529 -17.99 2.89 20.34
N GLU A 530 -18.28 3.46 19.17
CA GLU A 530 -19.34 4.47 18.99
C GLU A 530 -20.74 3.91 19.29
N ALA A 531 -21.04 2.70 18.80
CA ALA A 531 -22.31 2.02 19.08
C ALA A 531 -22.50 1.77 20.58
N GLU A 532 -21.49 1.24 21.25
CA GLU A 532 -21.56 0.83 22.66
C GLU A 532 -21.59 2.03 23.61
N SER A 533 -20.81 3.08 23.33
CA SER A 533 -20.82 4.31 24.12
C SER A 533 -22.16 5.04 24.03
N ASN A 534 -22.71 5.21 22.83
CA ASN A 534 -24.01 5.87 22.63
C ASN A 534 -25.17 5.03 23.20
N HIS A 535 -25.09 3.71 23.09
CA HIS A 535 -26.05 2.80 23.72
C HIS A 535 -26.03 2.91 25.25
N PHE A 536 -24.85 3.02 25.86
CA PHE A 536 -24.70 3.21 27.31
C PHE A 536 -25.31 4.53 27.80
N TRP A 537 -25.05 5.63 27.10
CA TRP A 537 -25.55 6.96 27.49
C TRP A 537 -27.08 7.08 27.35
N SER A 538 -27.68 6.51 26.31
CA SER A 538 -29.14 6.56 26.13
C SER A 538 -29.91 5.81 27.25
N ARG A 539 -29.31 4.73 27.78
CA ARG A 539 -29.88 3.98 28.90
C ARG A 539 -29.74 4.74 30.22
N MET A 540 -28.63 5.45 30.41
CA MET A 540 -28.39 6.29 31.59
C MET A 540 -29.32 7.49 31.65
N GLU A 541 -29.69 8.07 30.50
CA GLU A 541 -30.63 9.19 30.42
C GLU A 541 -32.03 8.81 30.94
N ASN A 542 -32.55 7.64 30.54
CA ASN A 542 -33.82 7.12 31.04
C ASN A 542 -33.81 6.84 32.55
N VAL A 543 -32.71 6.29 33.06
CA VAL A 543 -32.53 6.05 34.50
C VAL A 543 -32.48 7.37 35.26
N PHE A 544 -31.79 8.39 34.73
CA PHE A 544 -31.72 9.72 35.30
C PHE A 544 -33.10 10.39 35.38
N TYR A 545 -33.91 10.30 34.32
CA TYR A 545 -35.29 10.83 34.32
C TYR A 545 -36.18 10.11 35.34
N LEU A 546 -36.05 8.80 35.49
CA LEU A 546 -36.77 8.02 36.51
C LEU A 546 -36.41 8.46 37.93
N LEU A 547 -35.12 8.71 38.17
CA LEU A 547 -34.60 9.13 39.47
C LEU A 547 -35.04 10.56 39.81
N MET A 548 -35.05 11.47 38.82
CA MET A 548 -35.61 12.82 38.97
C MET A 548 -37.12 12.80 39.22
N ALA A 549 -37.88 11.91 38.58
CA ALA A 549 -39.31 11.75 38.83
C ALA A 549 -39.59 11.27 40.27
N LEU A 550 -38.76 10.35 40.80
CA LEU A 550 -38.83 9.90 42.19
C LEU A 550 -38.48 11.01 43.19
N ILE A 551 -37.48 11.85 42.90
CA ILE A 551 -37.15 13.03 43.70
C ILE A 551 -38.29 14.05 43.68
N ALA A 552 -38.89 14.31 42.51
CA ALA A 552 -40.04 15.20 42.40
C ALA A 552 -41.25 14.64 43.17
N ALA A 553 -41.53 13.34 43.06
CA ALA A 553 -42.61 12.69 43.81
C ALA A 553 -42.40 12.79 45.32
N SER A 554 -41.18 12.49 45.81
CA SER A 554 -40.86 12.64 47.24
C SER A 554 -40.93 14.09 47.72
N ALA A 555 -40.51 15.06 46.90
CA ALA A 555 -40.67 16.49 47.21
C ALA A 555 -42.15 16.91 47.27
N THR A 556 -43.01 16.39 46.38
CA THR A 556 -44.47 16.66 46.44
C THR A 556 -45.13 16.03 47.67
N VAL A 557 -44.73 14.82 48.07
CA VAL A 557 -45.21 14.16 49.29
C VAL A 557 -44.76 14.94 50.53
N TRP A 558 -43.51 15.39 50.56
CA TRP A 558 -42.98 16.21 51.66
C TRP A 558 -43.68 17.57 51.75
N TRP A 559 -43.95 18.22 50.62
CA TRP A 559 -44.71 19.48 50.55
C TRP A 559 -46.16 19.31 51.04
N LEU A 560 -46.84 18.23 50.64
CA LEU A 560 -48.19 17.87 51.13
C LEU A 560 -48.20 17.61 52.63
N TYR A 561 -47.16 16.94 53.16
CA TYR A 561 -47.00 16.70 54.60
C TYR A 561 -46.82 18.00 55.38
N GLN A 562 -46.01 18.94 54.86
CA GLN A 562 -45.76 20.23 55.51
C GLN A 562 -47.00 21.16 55.50
N LYS A 563 -47.88 21.02 54.50
CA LYS A 563 -49.13 21.78 54.34
C LYS A 563 -50.34 21.19 55.11
N ARG A 564 -50.15 20.07 55.82
CA ARG A 564 -51.22 19.33 56.53
C ARG A 564 -52.02 20.18 57.53
N GLU A 565 -51.40 21.14 58.20
CA GLU A 565 -52.08 22.03 59.15
C GLU A 565 -52.96 23.10 58.47
N GLN A 566 -52.71 23.45 57.19
CA GLN A 566 -53.54 24.39 56.42
C GLN A 566 -54.69 23.71 55.66
N LEU A 567 -54.58 22.41 55.36
CA LEU A 567 -55.57 21.65 54.58
C LEU A 567 -56.48 20.76 55.46
N GLY A 568 -56.29 20.79 56.78
CA GLY A 568 -57.04 19.99 57.77
C GLY A 568 -58.56 20.27 57.85
N SER A 569 -59.11 21.22 57.08
CA SER A 569 -60.55 21.50 57.05
C SER A 569 -61.30 20.88 55.87
N MET A 570 -60.63 20.24 54.89
CA MET A 570 -61.32 19.65 53.73
C MET A 570 -61.50 18.13 53.77
N PHE A 571 -60.82 17.39 54.64
CA PHE A 571 -60.86 15.91 54.62
C PHE A 571 -60.87 15.26 56.00
N SER A 572 -61.77 15.71 56.87
CA SER A 572 -62.12 14.93 58.07
C SER A 572 -63.62 14.69 58.11
N ASN A 573 -64.03 13.48 57.76
CA ASN A 573 -65.19 12.87 58.37
C ASN A 573 -64.81 11.43 58.74
N ASN A 574 -64.55 11.24 60.03
CA ASN A 574 -64.35 9.94 60.66
C ASN A 574 -65.68 9.17 60.66
N ASN A 575 -65.59 7.85 60.53
CA ASN A 575 -66.40 6.92 61.29
C ASN A 575 -65.53 5.67 61.54
N ASP A 576 -64.94 5.63 62.73
CA ASP A 576 -64.90 4.55 63.73
C ASP A 576 -65.37 3.16 63.22
N GLU A 577 -64.75 2.01 63.48
CA GLU A 577 -64.06 1.50 64.68
C GLU A 577 -63.51 0.05 64.35
N PRO A 578 -62.97 -0.78 65.29
CA PRO A 578 -61.53 -1.03 65.41
C PRO A 578 -61.05 -2.47 65.09
N LEU A 579 -59.72 -2.60 65.05
CA LEU A 579 -58.92 -3.82 64.96
C LEU A 579 -59.16 -4.82 66.10
N ASN A 580 -59.10 -6.14 65.81
CA ASN A 580 -58.45 -7.09 66.70
C ASN A 580 -57.90 -8.36 66.02
N LEU A 581 -56.79 -8.86 66.58
CA LEU A 581 -55.87 -9.91 66.11
C LEU A 581 -56.33 -11.35 66.42
N LYS A 582 -55.62 -12.30 65.76
CA LYS A 582 -55.53 -13.78 65.93
C LYS A 582 -56.50 -14.53 65.01
N THR A 583 -56.12 -15.57 64.27
CA THR A 583 -55.26 -16.71 64.61
C THR A 583 -54.97 -17.48 63.31
N PHE A 584 -53.75 -17.97 63.09
CA PHE A 584 -53.44 -18.91 62.01
C PHE A 584 -54.11 -20.28 62.25
N PRO A 585 -54.62 -20.95 61.20
CA PRO A 585 -54.64 -22.39 61.14
C PRO A 585 -53.64 -22.90 60.09
N ASN A 586 -53.02 -24.04 60.41
CA ASN A 586 -52.02 -24.72 59.60
C ASN A 586 -52.63 -25.51 58.44
N VAL A 587 -51.96 -25.42 57.29
CA VAL A 587 -51.70 -26.40 56.23
C VAL A 587 -52.87 -27.19 55.61
N ASN A 588 -53.03 -27.01 54.29
CA ASN A 588 -53.25 -28.14 53.39
C ASN A 588 -52.43 -27.96 52.10
N LEU A 589 -51.39 -28.78 51.96
CA LEU A 589 -50.67 -29.03 50.71
C LEU A 589 -51.50 -29.99 49.86
N LYS A 590 -52.08 -29.51 48.75
CA LYS A 590 -52.31 -30.28 47.52
C LYS A 590 -53.05 -29.44 46.48
N GLY A 591 -52.53 -29.45 45.26
CA GLY A 591 -53.30 -29.20 44.04
C GLY A 591 -52.63 -28.23 43.09
N ASP A 592 -51.62 -28.71 42.35
CA ASP A 592 -51.43 -28.27 40.97
C ASP A 592 -52.76 -28.40 40.23
N ALA A 593 -53.25 -27.30 39.64
CA ALA A 593 -54.28 -27.32 38.62
C ALA A 593 -54.27 -25.99 37.82
N ASP A 594 -53.62 -26.07 36.66
CA ASP A 594 -54.07 -25.54 35.37
C ASP A 594 -54.75 -24.15 35.36
N ILE A 595 -53.93 -23.11 35.21
CA ILE A 595 -54.36 -21.92 34.47
C ILE A 595 -54.47 -22.35 32.99
N PRO A 596 -55.64 -22.24 32.33
CA PRO A 596 -55.76 -22.65 30.93
C PRO A 596 -54.80 -21.79 30.07
N PRO A 597 -54.04 -22.41 29.15
CA PRO A 597 -53.08 -21.69 28.32
C PRO A 597 -53.83 -20.66 27.47
N ASN A 598 -53.28 -19.44 27.39
CA ASN A 598 -53.82 -18.39 26.54
C ASN A 598 -53.92 -18.92 25.08
N PRO A 599 -55.13 -18.99 24.49
CA PRO A 599 -55.31 -19.58 23.17
C PRO A 599 -54.54 -18.85 22.06
N ASP A 600 -54.24 -17.56 22.25
CA ASP A 600 -53.45 -16.77 21.30
C ASP A 600 -51.94 -17.04 21.43
N GLU A 601 -51.45 -17.36 22.63
CA GLU A 601 -50.06 -17.78 22.87
C GLU A 601 -49.80 -19.14 22.22
N LYS A 602 -50.72 -20.11 22.37
CA LYS A 602 -50.60 -21.42 21.70
C LYS A 602 -50.55 -21.29 20.17
N ARG A 603 -51.39 -20.42 19.60
CA ARG A 603 -51.40 -20.16 18.14
C ARG A 603 -50.13 -19.46 17.67
N PHE A 604 -49.61 -18.54 18.46
CA PHE A 604 -48.33 -17.88 18.18
C PHE A 604 -47.17 -18.88 18.13
N VAL A 605 -47.06 -19.75 19.14
CA VAL A 605 -45.99 -20.77 19.22
C VAL A 605 -46.06 -21.74 18.04
N GLU A 606 -47.26 -22.19 17.66
CA GLU A 606 -47.43 -23.06 16.47
C GLU A 606 -47.04 -22.36 15.16
N THR A 607 -47.35 -21.07 15.02
CA THR A 607 -46.99 -20.30 13.81
C THR A 607 -45.49 -20.02 13.79
N LEU A 608 -44.86 -19.73 14.93
CA LEU A 608 -43.42 -19.54 15.08
C LEU A 608 -42.63 -20.79 14.66
N ALA A 609 -43.06 -21.96 15.13
CA ALA A 609 -42.48 -23.25 14.73
C ALA A 609 -42.59 -23.48 13.21
N LYS A 610 -43.75 -23.23 12.60
CA LYS A 610 -43.94 -23.38 11.16
C LYS A 610 -43.08 -22.41 10.35
N THR A 611 -43.04 -21.14 10.73
CA THR A 611 -42.29 -20.11 9.98
C THR A 611 -40.78 -20.34 10.05
N SER A 612 -40.26 -20.75 11.22
CA SER A 612 -38.85 -21.13 11.38
C SER A 612 -38.48 -22.39 10.58
N GLU A 613 -39.35 -23.40 10.54
CA GLU A 613 -39.17 -24.58 9.68
C GLU A 613 -39.12 -24.19 8.19
N PHE A 614 -40.05 -23.35 7.74
CA PHE A 614 -40.08 -22.83 6.37
C PHE A 614 -38.81 -22.04 6.01
N LEU A 615 -38.32 -21.18 6.92
CA LEU A 615 -37.07 -20.46 6.74
C LEU A 615 -35.88 -21.41 6.58
N SER A 616 -35.82 -22.47 7.40
CA SER A 616 -34.76 -23.48 7.30
C SER A 616 -34.77 -24.22 5.95
N LEU A 617 -35.97 -24.50 5.41
CA LEU A 617 -36.15 -25.13 4.10
C LEU A 617 -35.80 -24.18 2.94
N ALA A 618 -36.11 -22.89 3.08
CA ALA A 618 -35.75 -21.85 2.12
C ALA A 618 -34.22 -21.67 2.04
N LYS A 619 -33.54 -21.59 3.19
CA LYS A 619 -32.07 -21.55 3.27
C LYS A 619 -31.42 -22.77 2.61
N LYS A 620 -32.00 -23.96 2.78
CA LYS A 620 -31.53 -25.19 2.11
C LYS A 620 -31.78 -25.20 0.60
N ARG A 621 -32.72 -24.40 0.09
CA ARG A 621 -33.10 -24.34 -1.34
C ARG A 621 -32.39 -23.25 -2.13
N ASP A 622 -31.82 -22.24 -1.47
CA ASP A 622 -31.09 -21.16 -2.13
C ASP A 622 -29.65 -21.56 -2.49
N PHE A 623 -29.51 -22.42 -3.50
CA PHE A 623 -28.19 -22.90 -3.95
C PHE A 623 -27.34 -21.83 -4.64
N SER A 624 -27.97 -20.80 -5.20
CA SER A 624 -27.29 -19.71 -5.91
C SER A 624 -26.95 -18.52 -5.02
N GLY A 625 -27.37 -18.53 -3.75
CA GLY A 625 -27.22 -17.40 -2.84
C GLY A 625 -27.99 -16.14 -3.29
N GLU A 626 -29.01 -16.29 -4.13
CA GLU A 626 -29.71 -15.15 -4.76
C GLU A 626 -30.61 -14.42 -3.76
N HIS A 627 -31.07 -15.12 -2.72
CA HIS A 627 -31.93 -14.57 -1.67
C HIS A 627 -31.27 -14.59 -0.29
N ALA A 628 -29.94 -14.81 -0.22
CA ALA A 628 -29.20 -14.98 1.02
C ALA A 628 -29.41 -13.82 2.01
N THR A 629 -29.30 -12.57 1.54
CA THR A 629 -29.54 -11.36 2.35
C THR A 629 -30.99 -11.30 2.86
N ARG A 630 -31.97 -11.56 2.00
CA ARG A 630 -33.39 -11.54 2.39
C ARG A 630 -33.74 -12.64 3.40
N LEU A 631 -33.14 -13.82 3.27
CA LEU A 631 -33.33 -14.92 4.22
C LEU A 631 -32.68 -14.63 5.58
N MET A 632 -31.60 -13.85 5.59
CA MET A 632 -31.01 -13.34 6.84
C MET A 632 -31.91 -12.29 7.49
N ASP A 633 -32.49 -11.38 6.71
CA ASP A 633 -33.48 -10.40 7.21
C ASP A 633 -34.74 -11.09 7.80
N PHE A 634 -35.23 -12.15 7.15
CA PHE A 634 -36.33 -12.94 7.72
C PHE A 634 -35.96 -13.63 9.03
N GLU A 635 -34.71 -14.07 9.19
CA GLU A 635 -34.23 -14.68 10.43
C GLU A 635 -34.15 -13.67 11.57
N THR A 636 -33.65 -12.47 11.30
CA THR A 636 -33.55 -11.39 12.29
C THR A 636 -34.94 -10.93 12.72
N GLU A 637 -35.88 -10.75 11.78
CA GLU A 637 -37.26 -10.38 12.10
C GLU A 637 -37.99 -11.44 12.93
N ILE A 638 -37.80 -12.74 12.63
CA ILE A 638 -38.37 -13.83 13.45
C ILE A 638 -37.77 -13.84 14.86
N LYS A 639 -36.46 -13.60 15.00
CA LYS A 639 -35.82 -13.49 16.33
C LYS A 639 -36.36 -12.32 17.14
N ILE A 640 -36.58 -11.16 16.51
CA ILE A 640 -37.16 -9.96 17.14
C ILE A 640 -38.62 -10.22 17.57
N ILE A 641 -39.42 -10.90 16.75
CA ILE A 641 -40.81 -11.24 17.12
C ILE A 641 -40.82 -12.26 18.26
N SER A 642 -39.87 -13.21 18.26
CA SER A 642 -39.73 -14.18 19.35
C SER A 642 -39.27 -13.55 20.67
N SER A 643 -38.40 -12.53 20.64
CA SER A 643 -37.95 -11.85 21.87
C SER A 643 -39.06 -10.99 22.48
N LYS A 644 -39.86 -10.30 21.65
CA LYS A 644 -41.04 -9.54 22.10
C LYS A 644 -42.13 -10.42 22.76
N ALA A 645 -42.16 -11.71 22.44
CA ALA A 645 -43.08 -12.66 23.07
C ALA A 645 -42.68 -13.05 24.50
N LEU A 646 -41.48 -12.69 24.96
CA LEU A 646 -40.99 -12.94 26.33
C LEU A 646 -41.31 -11.79 27.29
N GLU A 647 -41.86 -10.68 26.80
CA GLU A 647 -42.27 -9.54 27.61
C GLU A 647 -43.56 -9.84 28.39
N PRO A 648 -43.69 -9.39 29.66
CA PRO A 648 -44.81 -9.74 30.54
C PRO A 648 -46.19 -9.23 30.08
N ASP A 649 -46.25 -8.32 29.11
CA ASP A 649 -47.45 -7.75 28.49
C ASP A 649 -47.57 -8.02 26.98
N ALA A 650 -46.92 -9.06 26.47
CA ALA A 650 -46.87 -9.38 25.05
C ALA A 650 -48.25 -9.57 24.38
N ASP A 651 -48.51 -8.81 23.32
CA ASP A 651 -49.71 -8.95 22.46
C ASP A 651 -49.51 -10.09 21.44
N PHE A 652 -49.75 -11.33 21.90
CA PHE A 652 -49.61 -12.54 21.07
C PHE A 652 -50.45 -12.52 19.78
N LYS A 653 -51.58 -11.80 19.76
CA LYS A 653 -52.44 -11.72 18.57
C LYS A 653 -51.80 -10.86 17.49
N ARG A 654 -51.21 -9.72 17.87
CA ARG A 654 -50.46 -8.84 16.96
C ARG A 654 -49.18 -9.52 16.47
N LEU A 655 -48.42 -10.14 17.37
CA LEU A 655 -47.18 -10.86 17.04
C LEU A 655 -47.45 -12.03 16.08
N ASN A 656 -48.52 -12.79 16.30
CA ASN A 656 -48.93 -13.87 15.40
C ASN A 656 -49.32 -13.37 13.99
N THR A 657 -49.95 -12.20 13.91
CA THR A 657 -50.30 -11.57 12.61
C THR A 657 -49.05 -11.16 11.84
N GLN A 658 -48.07 -10.54 12.51
CA GLN A 658 -46.79 -10.19 11.90
C GLN A 658 -46.05 -11.43 11.39
N LEU A 659 -46.04 -12.49 12.18
CA LEU A 659 -45.37 -13.74 11.83
C LEU A 659 -46.06 -14.48 10.66
N MET A 660 -47.38 -14.37 10.54
CA MET A 660 -48.13 -14.86 9.37
C MET A 660 -47.79 -14.10 8.09
N VAL A 661 -47.64 -12.78 8.15
CA VAL A 661 -47.23 -11.95 7.00
C VAL A 661 -45.82 -12.36 6.54
N LEU A 662 -44.89 -12.55 7.48
CA LEU A 662 -43.54 -13.04 7.15
C LEU A 662 -43.54 -14.44 6.55
N MET A 663 -44.39 -15.33 7.05
CA MET A 663 -44.54 -16.66 6.45
C MET A 663 -45.07 -16.58 5.01
N GLN A 664 -45.98 -15.65 4.71
CA GLN A 664 -46.52 -15.47 3.36
C GLN A 664 -45.47 -14.87 2.40
N THR A 665 -44.69 -13.89 2.84
CA THR A 665 -43.62 -13.30 2.01
C THR A 665 -42.49 -14.30 1.77
N LEU A 666 -42.11 -15.09 2.77
CA LEU A 666 -41.13 -16.16 2.63
C LEU A 666 -41.58 -17.25 1.64
N ARG A 667 -42.88 -17.60 1.62
CA ARG A 667 -43.46 -18.52 0.63
C ARG A 667 -43.50 -17.96 -0.80
N GLY A 668 -43.46 -16.63 -0.94
CA GLY A 668 -43.48 -15.94 -2.24
C GLY A 668 -42.12 -15.94 -2.97
N LEU A 669 -41.04 -16.35 -2.30
CA LEU A 669 -39.70 -16.38 -2.89
C LEU A 669 -39.58 -17.46 -3.98
N LYS A 670 -39.11 -17.06 -5.17
CA LYS A 670 -38.84 -17.97 -6.29
C LYS A 670 -37.37 -18.38 -6.29
N PHE A 671 -37.11 -19.67 -6.12
CA PHE A 671 -35.76 -20.25 -6.14
C PHE A 671 -35.48 -20.90 -7.50
N LYS A 672 -34.30 -20.66 -8.08
CA LYS A 672 -33.86 -21.36 -9.30
C LYS A 672 -33.53 -22.82 -8.98
N GLY A 673 -34.01 -23.76 -9.80
CA GLY A 673 -33.81 -25.19 -9.59
C GLY A 673 -32.34 -25.61 -9.76
N ARG A 674 -31.91 -26.61 -8.98
CA ARG A 674 -30.57 -27.23 -9.11
C ARG A 674 -30.32 -27.71 -10.56
N PRO A 675 -29.12 -27.48 -11.14
CA PRO A 675 -28.72 -28.26 -12.30
C PRO A 675 -28.58 -29.73 -11.88
N GLN A 676 -29.35 -30.63 -12.50
CA GLN A 676 -29.20 -32.07 -12.31
C GLN A 676 -27.80 -32.49 -12.76
N GLN A 677 -27.00 -33.04 -11.83
CA GLN A 677 -25.86 -33.87 -12.19
C GLN A 677 -26.38 -35.07 -13.01
N ARG A 678 -26.19 -35.02 -14.32
CA ARG A 678 -26.36 -36.17 -15.19
C ARG A 678 -25.24 -37.16 -14.90
N LYS A 679 -25.60 -38.30 -14.30
CA LYS A 679 -24.81 -39.52 -14.34
C LYS A 679 -24.41 -39.83 -15.78
N ALA A 680 -23.14 -40.14 -15.99
CA ALA A 680 -22.64 -40.73 -17.22
C ALA A 680 -23.44 -41.98 -17.57
N LYS A 681 -24.05 -41.98 -18.77
CA LYS A 681 -24.47 -43.19 -19.45
C LYS A 681 -24.13 -43.05 -20.93
N THR A 682 -23.44 -44.07 -21.39
CA THR A 682 -22.84 -44.32 -22.69
C THR A 682 -23.83 -44.19 -23.85
N GLU A 683 -23.30 -43.62 -24.95
CA GLU A 683 -23.68 -43.72 -26.37
C GLU A 683 -25.13 -44.04 -26.78
N ASN A 684 -25.75 -43.12 -27.53
CA ASN A 684 -26.03 -43.41 -28.94
C ASN A 684 -26.34 -42.15 -29.78
N ARG A 685 -25.77 -42.16 -31.00
CA ARG A 685 -25.90 -41.18 -32.09
C ARG A 685 -27.33 -41.12 -32.68
N LYS A 686 -27.86 -39.91 -32.97
CA LYS A 686 -28.15 -39.34 -34.32
C LYS A 686 -29.18 -38.19 -34.31
N ASN A 687 -28.87 -37.20 -35.17
CA ASN A 687 -29.70 -36.23 -35.91
C ASN A 687 -30.21 -34.98 -35.16
N GLU A 688 -29.69 -33.77 -35.46
CA GLU A 688 -29.96 -32.87 -36.60
C GLU A 688 -31.26 -32.05 -36.46
N GLN A 689 -31.16 -30.75 -36.17
CA GLN A 689 -31.52 -29.63 -37.06
C GLN A 689 -31.77 -28.30 -36.32
N GLN A 690 -31.20 -27.23 -36.90
CA GLN A 690 -31.44 -25.82 -36.63
C GLN A 690 -32.89 -25.40 -36.89
N LYS A 691 -33.35 -24.33 -36.19
CA LYS A 691 -34.15 -23.19 -36.69
C LYS A 691 -34.53 -22.30 -35.49
N GLU A 692 -34.12 -21.04 -35.37
CA GLU A 692 -34.34 -19.82 -36.17
C GLU A 692 -35.20 -18.82 -35.38
N ASN A 693 -34.85 -17.55 -35.55
CA ASN A 693 -35.20 -16.38 -34.74
C ASN A 693 -36.62 -15.85 -35.02
N PHE A 694 -37.41 -15.61 -33.97
CA PHE A 694 -38.80 -15.18 -34.05
C PHE A 694 -39.01 -13.68 -34.37
N TYR A 695 -37.95 -12.86 -34.41
CA TYR A 695 -38.07 -11.39 -34.58
C TYR A 695 -37.87 -10.88 -36.01
N GLN A 696 -37.66 -11.75 -37.00
CA GLN A 696 -37.79 -11.38 -38.42
C GLN A 696 -39.24 -11.39 -38.93
N LEU A 697 -40.19 -11.86 -38.13
CA LEU A 697 -41.60 -12.02 -38.52
C LEU A 697 -42.49 -10.78 -38.35
N LEU A 698 -41.96 -9.67 -37.82
CA LEU A 698 -42.76 -8.45 -37.56
C LEU A 698 -42.34 -7.20 -38.33
N GLY A 699 -41.35 -7.26 -39.24
CA GLY A 699 -41.18 -6.20 -40.26
C GLY A 699 -40.95 -4.77 -39.75
N VAL A 700 -40.39 -4.57 -38.55
CA VAL A 700 -40.06 -3.23 -38.02
C VAL A 700 -38.54 -3.08 -37.90
N LYS A 701 -37.98 -2.08 -38.59
CA LYS A 701 -36.55 -1.71 -38.51
C LYS A 701 -36.24 -1.00 -37.18
N PRO A 702 -35.09 -1.25 -36.54
CA PRO A 702 -34.68 -0.58 -35.31
C PRO A 702 -34.31 0.89 -35.58
N SER A 703 -34.99 1.81 -34.89
CA SER A 703 -34.62 3.23 -34.85
C SER A 703 -33.58 3.49 -33.75
N LEU A 704 -32.43 4.02 -34.16
CA LEU A 704 -31.34 4.55 -33.34
C LEU A 704 -31.78 5.75 -32.44
N PRO A 705 -30.99 6.07 -31.39
CA PRO A 705 -31.41 6.89 -30.25
C PRO A 705 -31.42 8.40 -30.55
N LYS A 706 -32.39 9.12 -29.96
CA LYS A 706 -32.43 10.59 -29.97
C LYS A 706 -31.58 11.16 -28.83
N VAL A 707 -30.41 11.68 -29.20
CA VAL A 707 -29.70 12.75 -28.48
C VAL A 707 -30.48 14.05 -28.69
N LYS A 708 -30.77 14.79 -27.61
CA LYS A 708 -31.30 16.16 -27.68
C LYS A 708 -30.14 17.14 -27.76
N SER A 709 -29.92 17.70 -28.95
CA SER A 709 -29.20 18.96 -29.16
C SER A 709 -30.20 20.12 -29.10
N LYS A 710 -29.89 21.16 -28.31
CA LYS A 710 -30.43 22.51 -28.47
C LYS A 710 -29.28 23.38 -28.99
N SER A 711 -29.41 23.84 -30.23
CA SER A 711 -28.60 24.88 -30.84
C SER A 711 -29.54 25.99 -31.31
N LEU A 712 -29.16 27.25 -31.10
CA LEU A 712 -29.61 28.39 -31.88
C LEU A 712 -28.36 29.21 -32.28
N PRO A 713 -28.43 29.95 -33.41
CA PRO A 713 -27.35 29.97 -34.40
C PRO A 713 -26.50 31.24 -34.36
N SER A 714 -25.29 31.10 -34.89
CA SER A 714 -24.44 32.20 -35.36
C SER A 714 -24.86 32.61 -36.78
N GLU A 715 -25.24 33.87 -36.93
CA GLU A 715 -25.27 34.57 -38.21
C GLU A 715 -23.88 35.06 -38.59
N ASN A 716 -23.63 35.08 -39.90
CA ASN A 716 -22.34 35.32 -40.52
C ASN A 716 -22.52 36.43 -41.57
N GLN A 717 -22.02 37.64 -41.31
CA GLN A 717 -21.62 38.70 -42.27
C GLN A 717 -20.63 39.59 -41.49
N GLY A 718 -19.41 39.91 -41.92
CA GLY A 718 -19.01 40.49 -43.20
C GLY A 718 -18.59 41.95 -42.98
N ILE A 719 -17.27 42.19 -42.84
CA ILE A 719 -16.47 43.37 -43.23
C ILE A 719 -17.09 44.79 -43.05
N SER A 720 -16.47 45.63 -42.20
CA SER A 720 -15.87 46.95 -42.56
C SER A 720 -15.60 47.83 -41.33
N SER A 721 -14.49 48.57 -41.41
CA SER A 721 -13.98 49.64 -40.52
C SER A 721 -13.11 49.21 -39.35
#